data_AF-A0A945YT28-F1
#
_entry.id   AF-A0A945YT28-F1
#
_cell.length_a   1.000
_cell.length_b   1.000
_cell.length_c   1.000
_cell.angle_alpha   90.00
_cell.angle_beta   90.00
_cell.angle_gamma   90.00
#
_symmetry.space_group_name_H-M   'P 1'
#
loop_
_entity.id
_entity.type
_entity.pdbx_description
1 polymer ?
#
loop_
_entity_poly.entity_id
_entity_poly.type
_entity_poly.pdbx_seq_one_letter_code
_entity_poly.pdbx_strand_id
1 'polypeptide(L)'
;MVLIILLFSPFLINNKSNEYPVPVLSEKSIGVYESNICEFNLYDFVKSNKGSDYKIKADRTSSIPCYGNLNGTSYIGDTFTVYVGTNINIDFLIQSGFWLILFSLIPTSSMKRVKNMKMSTLISILLFILHLRSEKSFYELNSKIFSINLADNYLIFTLLISLCLVLIIFRKLLESRFENVLNYFPYIFLLVGTYNSLNLNFFLFCFSFFGITKMLEIRKLQLGLLVTLFISAYWQIGEISEFLFFDVDKLKGFSSSSFVPNSIIFWSLIYYFFVVGLIFLIKENIKYLNLEKLQNNFLISGALILFFSVLSATGAIQNFLTYYYLGLNKTPSNSFISVSGNAWRGISSSAEGIGEFYAFSLLIVFCLGIVNKKFVSNPFLVILILINLFGLYRSNNFAAISTLVILTGIVYMQYNIKSLKIKILLVLSVIVMIPFAFYSLSTIPSLDGLSRNLIKESFEVSYLDNLQTNQFGQTAIQESRFLEVLQNEDSLENISSSLEYLVKKYHYSERNNLPNLTTAISTLAYPINRSEKWGIFIAKYDPDMPSFLFGSGVNQLSNYYLKHPTKLNSGLVLPHSALLSYLVYFGLVGLLLIISFFIYKFVINKSNLLYLVFMSFFLLNIIKSDSLLYINNFMMFIFILNTDKLFQKYNDHLQHKEIVEK
;
A
#
# COMPACT_ATOMS: atom_id res chain seq x y z
N MET A 1 16.65 -19.87 18.46
CA MET A 1 17.65 -19.20 19.29
C MET A 1 18.08 -17.84 18.71
N VAL A 2 18.69 -17.76 17.52
CA VAL A 2 19.12 -16.48 16.91
C VAL A 2 17.98 -15.46 16.74
N LEU A 3 16.80 -15.89 16.26
CA LEU A 3 15.61 -15.02 16.16
C LEU A 3 15.18 -14.46 17.52
N ILE A 4 15.22 -15.29 18.57
CA ILE A 4 14.83 -14.88 19.93
C ILE A 4 15.84 -13.87 20.49
N ILE A 5 17.13 -14.08 20.25
CA ILE A 5 18.18 -13.13 20.62
C ILE A 5 17.93 -11.80 19.90
N LEU A 6 17.75 -11.80 18.58
CA LEU A 6 17.49 -10.57 17.83
C LEU A 6 16.17 -9.87 18.19
N LEU A 7 15.16 -10.61 18.67
CA LEU A 7 13.86 -10.07 19.09
C LEU A 7 13.91 -9.32 20.42
N PHE A 8 14.76 -9.74 21.35
CA PHE A 8 14.73 -9.24 22.73
C PHE A 8 16.04 -8.59 23.16
N SER A 9 17.19 -9.06 22.69
CA SER A 9 18.49 -8.51 23.08
C SER A 9 18.63 -7.00 22.84
N PRO A 10 18.09 -6.40 21.74
CA PRO A 10 18.24 -4.97 21.51
C PRO A 10 17.49 -4.09 22.53
N PHE A 11 16.53 -4.66 23.25
CA PHE A 11 15.69 -3.96 24.23
C PHE A 11 16.01 -4.36 25.68
N LEU A 12 17.02 -5.22 25.88
CA LEU A 12 17.45 -5.75 27.18
C LEU A 12 18.79 -5.17 27.66
N ILE A 13 19.63 -4.66 26.75
CA ILE A 13 20.98 -4.21 27.09
C ILE A 13 20.90 -2.84 27.76
N ASN A 14 21.25 -2.78 29.04
CA ASN A 14 21.48 -1.52 29.75
C ASN A 14 22.99 -1.26 29.88
N ASN A 15 23.44 -0.07 29.52
CA ASN A 15 24.83 0.34 29.72
C ASN A 15 25.06 1.02 31.08
N LYS A 16 24.01 1.31 31.86
CA LYS A 16 24.13 1.96 33.18
C LYS A 16 23.59 1.05 34.29
N SER A 17 24.35 0.88 35.37
CA SER A 17 23.82 0.36 36.63
C SER A 17 22.82 1.37 37.17
N ASN A 18 21.54 1.02 37.22
CA ASN A 18 20.51 1.89 37.79
C ASN A 18 20.85 2.15 39.26
N GLU A 19 21.17 3.40 39.61
CA GLU A 19 21.30 3.83 41.01
C GLU A 19 19.92 3.87 41.72
N TYR A 20 18.81 3.87 40.96
CA TYR A 20 17.44 3.99 41.47
C TYR A 20 16.49 2.93 40.89
N PRO A 21 15.53 2.41 41.68
CA PRO A 21 14.49 1.51 41.18
C PRO A 21 13.55 2.23 40.22
N VAL A 22 13.09 1.53 39.17
CA VAL A 22 12.16 2.08 38.18
C VAL A 22 10.81 2.39 38.85
N PRO A 23 10.32 3.65 38.85
CA PRO A 23 9.08 4.02 39.53
C PRO A 23 7.84 3.51 38.79
N VAL A 24 6.72 3.28 39.48
CA VAL A 24 5.45 2.95 38.82
C VAL A 24 4.89 4.19 38.11
N LEU A 25 4.45 4.01 36.87
CA LEU A 25 3.93 5.03 35.98
C LEU A 25 2.65 5.63 36.54
N SER A 26 2.71 6.92 36.82
CA SER A 26 1.63 7.78 37.30
C SER A 26 1.92 9.23 36.90
N GLU A 27 0.94 10.13 37.00
CA GLU A 27 1.16 11.56 36.72
C GLU A 27 2.31 12.15 37.55
N LYS A 28 2.47 11.68 38.79
CA LYS A 28 3.56 12.12 39.70
C LYS A 28 4.94 11.59 39.29
N SER A 29 5.01 10.45 38.60
CA SER A 29 6.28 9.84 38.21
C SER A 29 6.79 10.30 36.84
N ILE A 30 5.98 11.03 36.05
CA ILE A 30 6.37 11.50 34.71
C ILE A 30 7.68 12.30 34.77
N GLY A 31 7.78 13.24 35.70
CA GLY A 31 8.98 14.07 35.86
C GLY A 31 10.25 13.27 36.16
N VAL A 32 10.13 12.09 36.79
CA VAL A 32 11.26 11.20 37.04
C VAL A 32 11.74 10.56 35.73
N TYR A 33 10.82 10.13 34.88
CA TYR A 33 11.17 9.58 33.56
C TYR A 33 11.75 10.64 32.62
N GLU A 34 11.24 11.86 32.67
CA GLU A 34 11.75 13.00 31.88
C GLU A 34 13.12 13.48 32.37
N SER A 35 13.41 13.36 33.67
CA SER A 35 14.72 13.73 34.22
C SER A 35 15.80 12.67 33.97
N ASN A 36 15.40 11.39 33.86
CA ASN A 36 16.31 10.25 33.70
C ASN A 36 16.20 9.63 32.30
N ILE A 37 16.34 10.50 31.29
CA ILE A 37 16.31 10.12 29.88
C ILE A 37 17.45 9.14 29.55
N CYS A 38 17.11 8.07 28.81
CA CYS A 38 18.01 7.02 28.35
C CYS A 38 18.65 6.18 29.46
N GLU A 39 18.15 6.24 30.70
CA GLU A 39 18.68 5.49 31.83
C GLU A 39 17.92 4.18 32.09
N PHE A 40 16.60 4.23 32.03
CA PHE A 40 15.76 3.04 32.19
C PHE A 40 15.62 2.31 30.85
N ASN A 41 15.94 1.01 30.82
CA ASN A 41 15.66 0.18 29.65
C ASN A 41 14.18 -0.20 29.55
N LEU A 42 13.73 -0.54 28.34
CA LEU A 42 12.35 -0.90 28.07
C LEU A 42 11.88 -2.12 28.88
N TYR A 43 12.75 -3.10 29.08
CA TYR A 43 12.40 -4.33 29.80
C TYR A 43 12.07 -4.07 31.27
N ASP A 44 12.92 -3.33 31.99
CA ASP A 44 12.73 -2.99 33.40
C ASP A 44 11.50 -2.11 33.59
N PHE A 45 11.25 -1.20 32.64
CA PHE A 45 10.03 -0.42 32.60
C PHE A 45 8.78 -1.29 32.48
N VAL A 46 8.73 -2.18 31.48
CA VAL A 46 7.57 -3.08 31.27
C VAL A 46 7.37 -3.99 32.48
N LYS A 47 8.45 -4.48 33.10
CA LYS A 47 8.39 -5.33 34.29
C LYS A 47 7.76 -4.61 35.48
N SER A 48 8.11 -3.35 35.69
CA SER A 48 7.63 -2.53 36.81
C SER A 48 6.21 -1.98 36.59
N ASN A 49 5.76 -1.89 35.33
CA ASN A 49 4.50 -1.24 34.95
C ASN A 49 3.45 -2.18 34.34
N LYS A 50 3.51 -3.49 34.61
CA LYS A 50 2.58 -4.48 34.03
C LYS A 50 1.08 -4.17 34.24
N GLY A 51 0.74 -3.44 35.29
CA GLY A 51 -0.65 -3.10 35.64
C GLY A 51 -1.13 -1.73 35.14
N SER A 52 -0.25 -0.95 34.48
CA SER A 52 -0.59 0.39 34.01
C SER A 52 -1.05 0.37 32.55
N ASP A 53 -1.99 1.25 32.18
CA ASP A 53 -2.37 1.46 30.79
C ASP A 53 -1.46 2.52 30.14
N TYR A 54 -0.74 2.14 29.10
CA TYR A 54 0.19 3.01 28.38
C TYR A 54 0.38 2.55 26.94
N LYS A 55 0.88 3.46 26.11
CA LYS A 55 1.32 3.19 24.73
C LYS A 55 2.81 3.32 24.64
N ILE A 56 3.44 2.50 23.78
CA ILE A 56 4.86 2.60 23.48
C ILE A 56 5.02 3.15 22.07
N LYS A 57 5.86 4.17 21.88
CA LYS A 57 6.22 4.71 20.57
C LYS A 57 7.73 4.74 20.41
N ALA A 58 8.22 4.51 19.20
CA ALA A 58 9.64 4.71 18.88
C ALA A 58 9.93 6.23 18.79
N ASP A 59 10.95 6.68 19.52
CA ASP A 59 11.62 7.96 19.23
C ASP A 59 12.84 7.71 18.35
N ARG A 60 12.66 8.03 17.07
CA ARG A 60 13.65 7.81 16.00
C ARG A 60 14.84 8.74 16.10
N THR A 61 14.72 9.86 16.82
CA THR A 61 15.75 10.91 16.91
C THR A 61 16.88 10.61 17.89
N SER A 62 16.83 9.44 18.52
CA SER A 62 17.67 9.10 19.66
C SER A 62 19.10 8.74 19.27
N SER A 63 20.03 8.98 20.22
CA SER A 63 21.42 8.59 20.08
C SER A 63 21.61 7.07 20.20
N ILE A 64 22.73 6.55 19.70
CA ILE A 64 23.09 5.13 19.82
C ILE A 64 23.06 4.62 21.28
N PRO A 65 23.63 5.34 22.27
CA PRO A 65 23.58 4.91 23.67
C PRO A 65 22.17 4.84 24.27
N CYS A 66 21.19 5.54 23.68
CA CYS A 66 19.80 5.54 24.13
C CYS A 66 18.96 4.42 23.50
N TYR A 67 19.53 3.64 22.59
CA TYR A 67 18.79 2.63 21.87
C TYR A 67 18.22 1.57 22.82
N GLY A 68 16.91 1.36 22.76
CA GLY A 68 16.19 0.40 23.62
C GLY A 68 15.87 0.94 25.03
N ASN A 69 16.31 2.15 25.35
CA ASN A 69 16.01 2.83 26.61
C ASN A 69 14.85 3.84 26.45
N LEU A 70 14.26 4.26 27.56
CA LEU A 70 13.21 5.27 27.57
C LEU A 70 13.80 6.64 27.23
N ASN A 71 13.25 7.29 26.22
CA ASN A 71 13.63 8.65 25.80
C ASN A 71 12.48 9.65 26.03
N GLY A 72 11.79 9.50 27.16
CA GLY A 72 10.72 10.39 27.59
C GLY A 72 9.36 9.72 27.75
N THR A 73 8.45 10.44 28.41
CA THR A 73 7.07 10.02 28.67
C THR A 73 6.16 11.23 28.53
N SER A 74 4.93 11.04 28.08
CA SER A 74 3.91 12.10 28.05
C SER A 74 2.56 11.56 28.48
N TYR A 75 1.70 12.45 28.98
CA TYR A 75 0.32 12.15 29.30
C TYR A 75 -0.59 13.03 28.43
N ILE A 76 -1.27 12.41 27.46
CA ILE A 76 -2.08 13.11 26.46
C ILE A 76 -3.41 12.38 26.31
N GLY A 77 -4.51 13.09 26.54
CA GLY A 77 -5.88 12.58 26.35
C GLY A 77 -6.14 11.29 27.13
N ASP A 78 -5.87 11.33 28.43
CA ASP A 78 -6.07 10.23 29.40
C ASP A 78 -5.25 8.95 29.13
N THR A 79 -4.22 9.02 28.30
CA THR A 79 -3.31 7.89 28.05
C THR A 79 -1.85 8.27 28.22
N PHE A 80 -1.10 7.47 28.98
CA PHE A 80 0.34 7.61 29.05
C PHE A 80 0.98 7.10 27.75
N THR A 81 1.91 7.87 27.20
CA THR A 81 2.75 7.46 26.07
C THR A 81 4.19 7.45 26.51
N VAL A 82 4.86 6.33 26.30
CA VAL A 82 6.25 6.10 26.63
C VAL A 82 7.04 6.03 25.33
N TYR A 83 8.10 6.83 25.23
CA TYR A 83 8.95 6.89 24.06
C TYR A 83 10.19 6.03 24.29
N VAL A 84 10.46 5.12 23.37
CA VAL A 84 11.65 4.25 23.40
C VAL A 84 12.62 4.74 22.35
N GLY A 85 13.84 5.01 22.76
CA GLY A 85 14.88 5.47 21.86
C GLY A 85 15.23 4.42 20.81
N THR A 86 15.16 4.81 19.55
CA THR A 86 15.64 4.04 18.40
C THR A 86 16.61 4.88 17.59
N ASN A 87 17.46 4.24 16.79
CA ASN A 87 18.49 4.93 16.02
C ASN A 87 18.53 4.39 14.59
N ILE A 88 18.64 5.29 13.61
CA ILE A 88 18.60 4.95 12.17
C ILE A 88 19.60 3.87 11.74
N ASN A 89 20.82 3.87 12.25
CA ASN A 89 21.83 2.84 11.91
C ASN A 89 21.49 1.49 12.51
N ILE A 90 21.13 1.49 13.80
CA ILE A 90 20.81 0.26 14.54
C ILE A 90 19.53 -0.36 13.98
N ASP A 91 18.51 0.47 13.73
CA ASP A 91 17.25 0.05 13.10
C ASP A 91 17.50 -0.63 11.76
N PHE A 92 18.31 0.01 10.92
CA PHE A 92 18.61 -0.53 9.59
C PHE A 92 19.28 -1.91 9.68
N LEU A 93 20.25 -2.10 10.59
CA LEU A 93 20.94 -3.37 10.78
C LEU A 93 20.04 -4.45 11.40
N ILE A 94 19.33 -4.14 12.49
CA ILE A 94 18.52 -5.11 13.24
C ILE A 94 17.33 -5.56 12.40
N GLN A 95 16.59 -4.62 11.81
CA GLN A 95 15.44 -4.96 10.97
C GLN A 95 15.87 -5.76 9.72
N SER A 96 16.96 -5.34 9.04
CA SER A 96 17.50 -6.09 7.91
C SER A 96 17.94 -7.50 8.32
N GLY A 97 18.68 -7.63 9.42
CA GLY A 97 19.16 -8.92 9.92
C GLY A 97 18.00 -9.86 10.25
N PHE A 98 16.96 -9.34 10.92
CA PHE A 98 15.75 -10.09 11.22
C PHE A 98 15.06 -10.58 9.93
N TRP A 99 14.84 -9.71 8.94
CA TRP A 99 14.18 -10.08 7.68
C TRP A 99 15.03 -11.03 6.83
N LEU A 100 16.35 -10.88 6.81
CA LEU A 100 17.25 -11.81 6.14
C LEU A 100 17.23 -13.20 6.77
N ILE A 101 17.10 -13.30 8.09
CA ILE A 101 16.94 -14.60 8.76
C ILE A 101 15.61 -15.24 8.39
N LEU A 102 14.51 -14.48 8.38
CA LEU A 102 13.21 -15.01 7.93
C LEU A 102 13.27 -15.44 6.47
N PHE A 103 13.92 -14.66 5.61
CA PHE A 103 14.15 -15.04 4.22
C PHE A 103 14.99 -16.32 4.10
N SER A 104 15.93 -16.56 5.01
CA SER A 104 16.73 -17.78 5.05
C SER A 104 15.93 -19.05 5.38
N LEU A 105 14.74 -18.92 5.98
CA LEU A 105 13.83 -20.04 6.28
C LEU A 105 13.15 -20.60 5.01
N ILE A 106 13.18 -19.87 3.90
CA ILE A 106 12.72 -20.40 2.61
C ILE A 106 13.63 -21.60 2.25
N PRO A 107 13.07 -22.77 1.89
CA PRO A 107 13.86 -23.95 1.55
C PRO A 107 14.82 -23.69 0.38
N THR A 108 16.03 -24.23 0.49
CA THR A 108 17.04 -24.15 -0.56
C THR A 108 16.60 -24.89 -1.82
N SER A 109 17.04 -24.40 -2.98
CA SER A 109 16.79 -24.96 -4.31
C SER A 109 18.11 -25.08 -5.08
N SER A 110 18.03 -25.36 -6.39
CA SER A 110 19.22 -25.28 -7.23
C SER A 110 19.83 -23.88 -7.19
N MET A 111 21.17 -23.81 -7.18
CA MET A 111 21.88 -22.55 -7.07
C MET A 111 21.87 -21.80 -8.40
N LYS A 112 21.39 -20.55 -8.41
CA LYS A 112 21.41 -19.68 -9.57
C LYS A 112 22.28 -18.46 -9.31
N ARG A 113 23.43 -18.38 -9.99
CA ARG A 113 24.38 -17.26 -9.82
C ARG A 113 23.85 -15.96 -10.44
N VAL A 114 24.01 -14.86 -9.73
CA VAL A 114 23.74 -13.49 -10.19
C VAL A 114 25.03 -12.87 -10.73
N LYS A 115 25.02 -12.37 -11.98
CA LYS A 115 26.18 -11.72 -12.60
C LYS A 115 26.25 -10.22 -12.24
N ASN A 116 27.32 -9.55 -12.65
CA ASN A 116 27.52 -8.09 -12.55
C ASN A 116 27.43 -7.50 -11.14
N MET A 117 27.66 -8.31 -10.12
CA MET A 117 27.47 -7.95 -8.71
C MET A 117 28.18 -6.66 -8.29
N LYS A 118 29.47 -6.49 -8.63
CA LYS A 118 30.25 -5.31 -8.21
C LYS A 118 29.59 -4.03 -8.71
N MET A 119 29.20 -4.00 -9.99
CA MET A 119 28.56 -2.85 -10.61
C MET A 119 27.15 -2.63 -10.06
N SER A 120 26.36 -3.69 -9.88
CA SER A 120 25.02 -3.57 -9.29
C SER A 120 25.04 -3.05 -7.86
N THR A 121 26.05 -3.45 -7.07
CA THR A 121 26.25 -2.95 -5.70
C THR A 121 26.62 -1.47 -5.74
N LEU A 122 27.55 -1.07 -6.61
CA LEU A 122 27.93 0.34 -6.79
C LEU A 122 26.72 1.21 -7.18
N ILE A 123 25.93 0.79 -8.17
CA ILE A 123 24.73 1.54 -8.59
C ILE A 123 23.71 1.62 -7.44
N SER A 124 23.55 0.55 -6.65
CA SER A 124 22.63 0.56 -5.50
C SER A 124 23.09 1.52 -4.40
N ILE A 125 24.41 1.62 -4.15
CA ILE A 125 24.99 2.60 -3.23
C ILE A 125 24.71 4.02 -3.73
N LEU A 126 24.95 4.29 -5.02
CA LEU A 126 24.69 5.61 -5.60
C LEU A 126 23.21 5.99 -5.53
N LEU A 127 22.30 5.05 -5.80
CA LEU A 127 20.86 5.25 -5.63
C LEU A 127 20.47 5.51 -4.18
N PHE A 128 21.13 4.86 -3.22
CA PHE A 128 20.86 5.10 -1.80
C PHE A 128 21.40 6.46 -1.33
N ILE A 129 22.53 6.94 -1.85
CA ILE A 129 23.00 8.31 -1.60
C ILE A 129 21.99 9.31 -2.19
N LEU A 130 21.51 9.06 -3.41
CA LEU A 130 20.48 9.88 -4.04
C LEU A 130 19.18 9.89 -3.22
N HIS A 131 18.79 8.76 -2.65
CA HIS A 131 17.65 8.65 -1.75
C HIS A 131 17.80 9.53 -0.49
N LEU A 132 18.94 9.45 0.19
CA LEU A 132 19.22 10.26 1.38
C LEU A 132 19.18 11.77 1.06
N ARG A 133 19.59 12.15 -0.15
CA ARG A 133 19.51 13.53 -0.65
C ARG A 133 18.08 13.94 -0.99
N SER A 134 17.30 13.06 -1.62
CA SER A 134 15.94 13.37 -2.04
C SER A 134 14.99 13.54 -0.87
N GLU A 135 15.16 12.76 0.19
CA GLU A 135 14.30 12.75 1.37
C GLU A 135 14.93 13.50 2.57
N LYS A 136 15.71 14.56 2.29
CA LYS A 136 16.50 15.31 3.29
C LYS A 136 15.70 15.65 4.54
N SER A 137 14.58 16.35 4.38
CA SER A 137 13.78 16.87 5.49
C SER A 137 13.16 15.75 6.34
N PHE A 138 12.79 14.63 5.71
CA PHE A 138 12.37 13.43 6.44
C PHE A 138 13.49 12.93 7.36
N TYR A 139 14.73 12.92 6.89
CA TYR A 139 15.87 12.44 7.70
C TYR A 139 16.30 13.42 8.79
N GLU A 140 16.22 14.73 8.53
CA GLU A 140 16.47 15.75 9.56
C GLU A 140 15.45 15.66 10.71
N LEU A 141 14.18 15.36 10.40
CA LEU A 141 13.15 15.13 11.42
C LEU A 141 13.33 13.83 12.20
N ASN A 142 13.93 12.80 11.61
CA ASN A 142 14.13 11.50 12.24
C ASN A 142 15.55 11.32 12.83
N SER A 143 16.48 12.26 12.65
CA SER A 143 17.84 12.17 13.19
C SER A 143 18.46 13.55 13.37
N LYS A 144 18.75 13.93 14.62
CA LYS A 144 19.32 15.24 14.99
C LYS A 144 20.70 15.53 14.38
N ILE A 145 21.45 14.48 14.06
CA ILE A 145 22.81 14.57 13.49
C ILE A 145 22.84 14.34 11.97
N PHE A 146 21.68 14.22 11.32
CA PHE A 146 21.65 13.95 9.89
C PHE A 146 22.17 15.16 9.11
N SER A 147 23.08 14.91 8.18
CA SER A 147 23.53 15.90 7.21
C SER A 147 23.81 15.22 5.88
N ILE A 148 23.74 15.97 4.78
CA ILE A 148 24.03 15.46 3.42
C ILE A 148 25.51 15.58 3.08
N ASN A 149 26.26 16.41 3.82
CA ASN A 149 27.69 16.56 3.59
C ASN A 149 28.37 15.20 3.86
N LEU A 150 29.15 14.71 2.90
CA LEU A 150 29.84 13.42 3.03
C LEU A 150 31.13 13.54 3.84
N ALA A 151 31.71 14.74 3.94
CA ALA A 151 32.89 14.96 4.77
C ALA A 151 32.55 14.70 6.24
N ASP A 152 33.36 13.87 6.90
CA ASP A 152 33.24 13.52 8.33
C ASP A 152 31.87 12.96 8.77
N ASN A 153 31.10 12.41 7.83
CA ASN A 153 29.74 11.93 8.08
C ASN A 153 29.68 10.43 8.36
N TYR A 154 30.05 10.06 9.59
CA TYR A 154 30.03 8.68 10.07
C TYR A 154 28.64 8.03 9.97
N LEU A 155 27.56 8.80 10.09
CA LEU A 155 26.19 8.31 9.95
C LEU A 155 25.96 7.73 8.56
N ILE A 156 26.20 8.53 7.51
CA ILE A 156 26.01 8.08 6.12
C ILE A 156 26.93 6.91 5.80
N PHE A 157 28.23 6.99 6.13
CA PHE A 157 29.15 5.88 5.84
C PHE A 157 28.72 4.57 6.50
N THR A 158 28.23 4.61 7.72
CA THR A 158 27.70 3.42 8.42
C THR A 158 26.47 2.87 7.72
N LEU A 159 25.54 3.72 7.26
CA LEU A 159 24.39 3.29 6.46
C LEU A 159 24.83 2.64 5.14
N LEU A 160 25.81 3.22 4.44
CA LEU A 160 26.33 2.67 3.18
C LEU A 160 26.99 1.29 3.36
N ILE A 161 27.81 1.12 4.41
CA ILE A 161 28.42 -0.17 4.74
C ILE A 161 27.33 -1.20 5.09
N SER A 162 26.35 -0.80 5.90
CA SER A 162 25.22 -1.65 6.28
C SER A 162 24.44 -2.11 5.04
N LEU A 163 24.18 -1.19 4.09
CA LEU A 163 23.50 -1.52 2.84
C LEU A 163 24.30 -2.55 2.04
N CYS A 164 25.62 -2.38 1.92
CA CYS A 164 26.48 -3.34 1.23
C CYS A 164 26.38 -4.73 1.85
N LEU A 165 26.46 -4.83 3.18
CA LEU A 165 26.34 -6.09 3.90
C LEU A 165 24.98 -6.76 3.64
N VAL A 166 23.89 -6.00 3.74
CA VAL A 166 22.53 -6.49 3.50
C VAL A 166 22.38 -7.02 2.08
N LEU A 167 22.85 -6.27 1.07
CA LEU A 167 22.78 -6.69 -0.34
C LEU A 167 23.62 -7.94 -0.62
N ILE A 168 24.81 -8.06 -0.02
CA ILE A 168 25.68 -9.24 -0.17
C ILE A 168 25.01 -10.48 0.43
N ILE A 169 24.44 -10.37 1.63
CA ILE A 169 23.75 -11.48 2.31
C ILE A 169 22.48 -11.85 1.57
N PHE A 170 21.63 -10.86 1.25
CA PHE A 170 20.41 -11.05 0.48
C PHE A 170 20.66 -11.83 -0.82
N ARG A 171 21.68 -11.40 -1.59
CA ARG A 171 22.07 -12.11 -2.81
C ARG A 171 22.41 -13.57 -2.54
N LYS A 172 23.30 -13.87 -1.59
CA LYS A 172 23.70 -15.27 -1.30
C LYS A 172 22.49 -16.13 -0.91
N LEU A 173 21.55 -15.57 -0.15
CA LEU A 173 20.31 -16.25 0.21
C LEU A 173 19.41 -16.46 -1.01
N LEU A 174 19.26 -15.43 -1.86
CA LEU A 174 18.45 -15.49 -3.07
C LEU A 174 18.99 -16.52 -4.07
N GLU A 175 20.30 -16.54 -4.33
CA GLU A 175 20.94 -17.47 -5.28
C GLU A 175 20.68 -18.95 -4.93
N SER A 176 20.67 -19.28 -3.63
CA SER A 176 20.47 -20.65 -3.13
C SER A 176 19.00 -21.04 -2.97
N ARG A 177 18.05 -20.12 -3.18
CA ARG A 177 16.61 -20.32 -2.94
C ARG A 177 15.75 -19.86 -4.11
N PHE A 178 16.38 -19.46 -5.22
CA PHE A 178 15.75 -18.70 -6.30
C PHE A 178 14.43 -19.35 -6.79
N GLU A 179 14.43 -20.66 -6.97
CA GLU A 179 13.28 -21.43 -7.48
C GLU A 179 12.12 -21.51 -6.49
N ASN A 180 12.41 -21.37 -5.19
CA ASN A 180 11.41 -21.48 -4.13
C ASN A 180 10.82 -20.14 -3.67
N VAL A 181 11.47 -19.00 -3.94
CA VAL A 181 11.06 -17.69 -3.41
C VAL A 181 9.60 -17.37 -3.70
N LEU A 182 9.13 -17.59 -4.94
CA LEU A 182 7.74 -17.27 -5.29
C LEU A 182 6.69 -18.14 -4.59
N ASN A 183 7.04 -19.37 -4.19
CA ASN A 183 6.10 -20.23 -3.45
C ASN A 183 5.77 -19.63 -2.08
N TYR A 184 6.66 -18.81 -1.51
CA TYR A 184 6.49 -18.12 -0.22
C TYR A 184 6.16 -16.63 -0.38
N PHE A 185 5.83 -16.20 -1.59
CA PHE A 185 5.45 -14.82 -1.88
C PHE A 185 4.31 -14.28 -0.98
N PRO A 186 3.26 -15.04 -0.60
CA PRO A 186 2.17 -14.50 0.24
C PRO A 186 2.60 -13.96 1.61
N TYR A 187 3.77 -14.37 2.13
CA TYR A 187 4.27 -13.91 3.42
C TYR A 187 4.71 -12.43 3.42
N ILE A 188 4.80 -11.77 2.27
CA ILE A 188 5.04 -10.31 2.21
C ILE A 188 3.92 -9.50 2.89
N PHE A 189 2.71 -10.05 2.99
CA PHE A 189 1.61 -9.39 3.71
C PHE A 189 1.74 -9.49 5.23
N LEU A 190 2.49 -10.47 5.72
CA LEU A 190 2.86 -10.59 7.13
C LEU A 190 4.10 -9.74 7.45
N LEU A 191 5.15 -9.90 6.65
CA LEU A 191 6.39 -9.15 6.74
C LEU A 191 6.34 -8.01 5.74
N VAL A 192 5.88 -6.84 6.17
CA VAL A 192 5.71 -5.66 5.30
C VAL A 192 7.07 -5.06 4.92
N GLY A 193 8.05 -5.09 5.83
CA GLY A 193 9.44 -4.75 5.53
C GLY A 193 9.75 -3.24 5.44
N THR A 194 8.89 -2.37 5.96
CA THR A 194 9.17 -0.92 6.05
C THR A 194 10.06 -0.63 7.25
N TYR A 195 11.13 0.14 7.05
CA TYR A 195 12.05 0.49 8.14
C TYR A 195 11.42 1.47 9.14
N ASN A 196 11.80 1.33 10.42
CA ASN A 196 11.36 2.25 11.47
C ASN A 196 11.90 3.67 11.25
N SER A 197 13.14 3.83 10.79
CA SER A 197 13.77 5.16 10.68
C SER A 197 14.11 5.61 9.25
N LEU A 198 13.80 4.80 8.23
CA LEU A 198 14.02 5.16 6.82
C LEU A 198 12.69 5.29 6.07
N ASN A 199 12.59 6.22 5.11
CA ASN A 199 11.51 6.22 4.12
C ASN A 199 11.82 5.21 2.99
N LEU A 200 12.13 3.97 3.39
CA LEU A 200 12.45 2.86 2.49
C LEU A 200 11.84 1.55 2.99
N ASN A 201 11.73 0.60 2.07
CA ASN A 201 11.26 -0.74 2.32
C ASN A 201 12.28 -1.80 1.88
N PHE A 202 12.39 -2.88 2.64
CA PHE A 202 13.24 -4.04 2.39
C PHE A 202 13.09 -4.64 1.01
N PHE A 203 11.86 -4.97 0.64
CA PHE A 203 11.60 -5.58 -0.66
C PHE A 203 11.89 -4.61 -1.79
N LEU A 204 11.62 -3.31 -1.59
CA LEU A 204 11.90 -2.26 -2.57
C LEU A 204 13.38 -2.28 -2.96
N PHE A 205 14.29 -2.05 -2.03
CA PHE A 205 15.71 -1.94 -2.42
C PHE A 205 16.34 -3.30 -2.75
N CYS A 206 15.94 -4.41 -2.10
CA CYS A 206 16.45 -5.74 -2.42
C CYS A 206 16.06 -6.20 -3.83
N PHE A 207 14.80 -6.02 -4.22
CA PHE A 207 14.37 -6.38 -5.58
C PHE A 207 14.80 -5.34 -6.62
N SER A 208 14.98 -4.06 -6.25
CA SER A 208 15.67 -3.09 -7.12
C SER A 208 17.12 -3.48 -7.39
N PHE A 209 17.87 -3.95 -6.39
CA PHE A 209 19.22 -4.48 -6.61
C PHE A 209 19.20 -5.61 -7.64
N PHE A 210 18.25 -6.55 -7.52
CA PHE A 210 18.08 -7.61 -8.52
C PHE A 210 17.69 -7.04 -9.90
N GLY A 211 16.82 -6.03 -9.96
CA GLY A 211 16.47 -5.34 -11.20
C GLY A 211 17.65 -4.66 -11.88
N ILE A 212 18.54 -4.03 -11.11
CA ILE A 212 19.79 -3.44 -11.61
C ILE A 212 20.68 -4.53 -12.23
N THR A 213 20.82 -5.70 -11.58
CA THR A 213 21.61 -6.80 -12.15
C THR A 213 21.10 -7.21 -13.52
N LYS A 214 19.78 -7.31 -13.71
CA LYS A 214 19.15 -7.66 -14.98
C LYS A 214 19.23 -6.54 -16.01
N MET A 215 19.07 -5.29 -15.59
CA MET A 215 19.22 -4.13 -16.46
C MET A 215 20.62 -4.08 -17.09
N LEU A 216 21.67 -4.38 -16.32
CA LEU A 216 23.04 -4.43 -16.83
C LEU A 216 23.25 -5.57 -17.85
N GLU A 217 22.47 -6.64 -17.80
CA GLU A 217 22.59 -7.79 -18.72
C GLU A 217 21.81 -7.61 -20.03
N ILE A 218 20.68 -6.87 -20.01
CA ILE A 218 19.69 -6.91 -21.11
C ILE A 218 19.53 -5.54 -21.77
N ARG A 219 19.90 -5.44 -23.05
CA ARG A 219 19.86 -4.18 -23.82
C ARG A 219 18.49 -3.51 -23.89
N LYS A 220 17.39 -4.29 -23.95
CA LYS A 220 16.02 -3.73 -23.93
C LYS A 220 15.71 -3.00 -22.62
N LEU A 221 16.28 -3.45 -21.50
CA LEU A 221 16.12 -2.79 -20.20
C LEU A 221 17.00 -1.55 -20.11
N GLN A 222 18.20 -1.56 -20.69
CA GLN A 222 19.02 -0.35 -20.79
C GLN A 222 18.30 0.76 -21.57
N LEU A 223 17.59 0.40 -22.66
CA LEU A 223 16.72 1.35 -23.37
C LEU A 223 15.56 1.83 -22.48
N GLY A 224 14.94 0.93 -21.71
CA GLY A 224 13.91 1.29 -20.74
C GLY A 224 14.42 2.30 -19.69
N LEU A 225 15.64 2.12 -19.19
CA LEU A 225 16.28 3.07 -18.28
C LEU A 225 16.47 4.45 -18.92
N LEU A 226 16.89 4.51 -20.18
CA LEU A 226 17.02 5.78 -20.91
C LEU A 226 15.66 6.49 -21.04
N VAL A 227 14.59 5.74 -21.33
CA VAL A 227 13.23 6.28 -21.36
C VAL A 227 12.80 6.79 -19.99
N THR A 228 13.08 6.05 -18.91
CA THR A 228 12.80 6.48 -17.54
C THR A 228 13.54 7.78 -17.20
N LEU A 229 14.82 7.90 -17.57
CA LEU A 229 15.60 9.11 -17.36
C LEU A 229 15.02 10.30 -18.12
N PHE A 230 14.67 10.11 -19.40
CA PHE A 230 14.05 11.15 -20.21
C PHE A 230 12.72 11.65 -19.64
N ILE A 231 11.81 10.73 -19.26
CA ILE A 231 10.53 11.10 -18.65
C ILE A 231 10.75 11.80 -17.30
N SER A 232 11.70 11.32 -16.48
CA SER A 232 12.01 11.96 -15.20
C SER A 232 12.59 13.36 -15.36
N ALA A 233 13.37 13.61 -16.43
CA ALA A 233 13.87 14.94 -16.75
C ALA A 233 12.74 15.86 -17.22
N TYR A 234 11.78 15.34 -17.98
CA TYR A 234 10.58 16.09 -18.36
C TYR A 234 9.77 16.54 -17.14
N TRP A 235 9.52 15.66 -16.16
CA TRP A 235 8.82 16.03 -14.93
C TRP A 235 9.56 17.09 -14.11
N GLN A 236 10.90 17.04 -14.06
CA GLN A 236 11.70 18.06 -13.38
C GLN A 236 11.59 19.44 -14.03
N ILE A 237 11.46 19.51 -15.36
CA ILE A 237 11.27 20.78 -16.08
C ILE A 237 9.87 21.35 -15.82
N GLY A 238 8.87 20.48 -15.68
CA GLY A 238 7.48 20.86 -15.38
C GLY A 238 7.23 21.25 -13.92
N GLU A 239 8.24 21.24 -13.05
CA GLU A 239 8.10 21.56 -11.63
C GLU A 239 7.92 23.07 -11.43
N ILE A 240 6.70 23.49 -11.03
CA ILE A 240 6.37 24.90 -10.79
C ILE A 240 6.60 25.28 -9.30
N SER A 241 6.51 24.30 -8.39
CA SER A 241 6.60 24.50 -6.93
C SER A 241 7.32 23.33 -6.27
N GLU A 242 8.31 23.60 -5.42
CA GLU A 242 9.01 22.59 -4.62
C GLU A 242 8.36 22.42 -3.23
N PHE A 243 8.17 21.17 -2.78
CA PHE A 243 7.71 20.83 -1.44
C PHE A 243 8.78 20.05 -0.68
N LEU A 244 9.40 20.67 0.32
CA LEU A 244 10.52 20.05 1.05
C LEU A 244 10.09 18.90 1.95
N PHE A 245 8.84 18.91 2.44
CA PHE A 245 8.33 17.88 3.32
C PHE A 245 6.84 17.59 3.09
N PHE A 246 6.51 16.30 3.10
CA PHE A 246 5.19 15.72 3.02
C PHE A 246 5.14 14.50 3.94
N ASP A 247 4.20 14.47 4.87
CA ASP A 247 4.04 13.33 5.77
C ASP A 247 3.41 12.14 5.03
N VAL A 248 4.25 11.15 4.77
CA VAL A 248 3.88 9.92 4.08
C VAL A 248 3.01 8.97 4.93
N ASP A 249 2.88 9.18 6.25
CA ASP A 249 2.11 8.35 7.21
C ASP A 249 2.11 6.85 6.84
N LYS A 250 0.96 6.34 6.37
CA LYS A 250 0.72 4.92 6.03
C LYS A 250 1.37 4.45 4.72
N LEU A 251 1.89 5.36 3.89
CA LEU A 251 2.59 5.09 2.62
C LEU A 251 4.13 5.08 2.77
N LYS A 252 4.63 5.33 3.98
CA LYS A 252 6.06 5.31 4.29
C LYS A 252 6.75 4.07 3.72
N GLY A 253 7.89 4.27 3.06
CA GLY A 253 8.69 3.21 2.45
C GLY A 253 8.35 2.91 0.98
N PHE A 254 7.29 3.52 0.44
CA PHE A 254 6.90 3.38 -0.97
C PHE A 254 6.24 4.65 -1.55
N SER A 255 6.46 5.82 -0.93
CA SER A 255 6.01 7.12 -1.42
C SER A 255 7.05 8.19 -1.11
N SER A 256 7.18 9.19 -1.98
CA SER A 256 8.04 10.35 -1.73
C SER A 256 7.54 11.18 -0.56
N SER A 257 8.45 11.65 0.30
CA SER A 257 8.14 12.65 1.35
C SER A 257 8.53 14.07 0.95
N SER A 258 8.94 14.28 -0.29
CA SER A 258 9.27 15.59 -0.84
C SER A 258 8.82 15.69 -2.30
N PHE A 259 8.72 16.90 -2.82
CA PHE A 259 8.57 17.20 -4.25
C PHE A 259 9.71 18.13 -4.61
N VAL A 260 10.80 17.53 -5.07
CA VAL A 260 12.03 18.21 -5.52
C VAL A 260 12.67 17.41 -6.64
N PRO A 261 13.54 17.99 -7.49
CA PRO A 261 14.10 17.30 -8.64
C PRO A 261 14.80 15.97 -8.28
N ASN A 262 15.56 15.95 -7.18
CA ASN A 262 16.23 14.75 -6.68
C ASN A 262 15.24 13.62 -6.31
N SER A 263 14.06 13.96 -5.78
CA SER A 263 13.02 12.98 -5.44
C SER A 263 12.35 12.41 -6.68
N ILE A 264 12.09 13.24 -7.69
CA ILE A 264 11.49 12.81 -8.96
C ILE A 264 12.38 11.77 -9.64
N ILE A 265 13.68 12.06 -9.76
CA ILE A 265 14.63 11.12 -10.38
C ILE A 265 14.85 9.87 -9.52
N PHE A 266 14.97 10.00 -8.19
CA PHE A 266 15.13 8.85 -7.30
C PHE A 266 13.95 7.88 -7.42
N TRP A 267 12.72 8.38 -7.22
CA TRP A 267 11.51 7.55 -7.23
C TRP A 267 11.24 6.93 -8.60
N SER A 268 11.54 7.66 -9.69
CA SER A 268 11.48 7.11 -11.05
C SER A 268 12.45 5.94 -11.25
N LEU A 269 13.71 6.09 -10.81
CA LEU A 269 14.74 5.06 -10.96
C LEU A 269 14.47 3.84 -10.07
N ILE A 270 14.20 4.04 -8.78
CA ILE A 270 13.99 2.93 -7.85
C ILE A 270 12.74 2.14 -8.23
N TYR A 271 11.66 2.81 -8.65
CA TYR A 271 10.44 2.14 -9.08
C TYR A 271 10.68 1.33 -10.37
N TYR A 272 11.41 1.89 -11.33
CA TYR A 272 11.80 1.17 -12.54
C TYR A 272 12.58 -0.11 -12.21
N PHE A 273 13.65 0.01 -11.42
CA PHE A 273 14.46 -1.16 -11.03
C PHE A 273 13.65 -2.18 -10.22
N PHE A 274 12.77 -1.73 -9.34
CA PHE A 274 11.92 -2.59 -8.55
C PHE A 274 10.98 -3.44 -9.43
N VAL A 275 10.26 -2.79 -10.35
CA VAL A 275 9.35 -3.46 -11.29
C VAL A 275 10.10 -4.44 -12.17
N VAL A 276 11.26 -4.04 -12.71
CA VAL A 276 12.13 -4.93 -13.47
C VAL A 276 12.52 -6.16 -12.64
N GLY A 277 13.02 -5.94 -11.42
CA GLY A 277 13.43 -7.02 -10.51
C GLY A 277 12.30 -8.02 -10.24
N LEU A 278 11.11 -7.53 -9.90
CA LEU A 278 9.93 -8.37 -9.69
C LEU A 278 9.54 -9.15 -10.95
N ILE A 279 9.44 -8.50 -12.11
CA ILE A 279 9.04 -9.15 -13.36
C ILE A 279 10.03 -10.28 -13.72
N PHE A 280 11.34 -10.07 -13.56
CA PHE A 280 12.33 -11.10 -13.83
C PHE A 280 12.25 -12.25 -12.82
N LEU A 281 12.09 -11.93 -11.53
CA LEU A 281 11.91 -12.93 -10.49
C LEU A 281 10.69 -13.81 -10.80
N ILE A 282 9.58 -13.21 -11.22
CA ILE A 282 8.34 -13.92 -11.55
C ILE A 282 8.52 -14.79 -12.78
N LYS A 283 8.94 -14.21 -13.91
CA LYS A 283 9.05 -14.91 -15.19
C LYS A 283 10.04 -16.06 -15.17
N GLU A 284 11.16 -15.92 -14.47
CA GLU A 284 12.17 -16.98 -14.39
C GLU A 284 11.75 -18.12 -13.45
N ASN A 285 10.89 -17.86 -12.45
CA ASN A 285 10.48 -18.86 -11.46
C ASN A 285 9.07 -19.42 -11.64
N ILE A 286 8.27 -18.88 -12.56
CA ILE A 286 6.88 -19.33 -12.79
C ILE A 286 6.76 -20.83 -13.05
N LYS A 287 7.78 -21.45 -13.67
CA LYS A 287 7.83 -22.89 -13.95
C LYS A 287 8.05 -23.77 -12.72
N TYR A 288 8.54 -23.20 -11.61
CA TYR A 288 8.82 -23.88 -10.35
C TYR A 288 7.73 -23.65 -9.29
N LEU A 289 6.71 -22.87 -9.63
CA LEU A 289 5.57 -22.67 -8.73
C LEU A 289 4.77 -23.96 -8.59
N ASN A 290 4.54 -24.35 -7.34
CA ASN A 290 3.62 -25.40 -6.98
C ASN A 290 2.32 -24.75 -6.50
N LEU A 291 1.23 -24.95 -7.24
CA LEU A 291 -0.06 -24.31 -6.96
C LEU A 291 -0.67 -24.72 -5.63
N GLU A 292 -0.48 -25.97 -5.19
CA GLU A 292 -0.97 -26.43 -3.89
C GLU A 292 -0.19 -25.76 -2.75
N LYS A 293 1.14 -25.72 -2.88
CA LYS A 293 2.00 -25.02 -1.91
C LYS A 293 1.68 -23.53 -1.83
N LEU A 294 1.46 -22.89 -2.98
CA LEU A 294 1.11 -21.48 -3.07
C LEU A 294 -0.24 -21.20 -2.38
N GLN A 295 -1.27 -22.00 -2.65
CA GLN A 295 -2.59 -21.91 -1.99
C GLN A 295 -2.47 -22.02 -0.47
N ASN A 296 -1.75 -23.04 0.00
CA ASN A 296 -1.54 -23.25 1.43
C ASN A 296 -0.82 -22.05 2.06
N ASN A 297 0.19 -21.49 1.38
CA ASN A 297 0.91 -20.33 1.88
C ASN A 297 0.07 -19.04 1.87
N PHE A 298 -0.88 -18.86 0.94
CA PHE A 298 -1.86 -17.77 1.02
C PHE A 298 -2.74 -17.90 2.27
N LEU A 299 -3.32 -19.08 2.49
CA LEU A 299 -4.17 -19.35 3.64
C LEU A 299 -3.42 -19.23 4.98
N ILE A 300 -2.21 -19.77 5.07
CA ILE A 300 -1.35 -19.69 6.26
C ILE A 300 -0.95 -18.23 6.52
N SER A 301 -0.54 -17.49 5.47
CA SER A 301 -0.19 -16.07 5.62
C SER A 301 -1.36 -15.26 6.17
N GLY A 302 -2.58 -15.46 5.64
CA GLY A 302 -3.78 -14.83 6.19
C GLY A 302 -4.07 -15.19 7.64
N ALA A 303 -3.91 -16.47 8.01
CA ALA A 303 -4.08 -16.88 9.40
C ALA A 303 -3.04 -16.25 10.34
N LEU A 304 -1.78 -16.16 9.91
CA LEU A 304 -0.71 -15.50 10.67
C LEU A 304 -0.95 -14.00 10.81
N ILE A 305 -1.40 -13.32 9.76
CA ILE A 305 -1.74 -11.89 9.83
C ILE A 305 -2.82 -11.65 10.88
N LEU A 306 -3.87 -12.48 10.91
CA LEU A 306 -4.90 -12.39 11.92
C LEU A 306 -4.37 -12.68 13.32
N PHE A 307 -3.56 -13.73 13.47
CA PHE A 307 -2.90 -14.08 14.73
C PHE A 307 -2.04 -12.94 15.29
N PHE A 308 -1.18 -12.33 14.46
CA PHE A 308 -0.35 -11.20 14.89
C PHE A 308 -1.17 -9.93 15.12
N SER A 309 -2.28 -9.75 14.41
CA SER A 309 -3.24 -8.67 14.70
C SER A 309 -3.87 -8.84 16.08
N VAL A 310 -4.26 -10.06 16.42
CA VAL A 310 -4.77 -10.42 17.74
C VAL A 310 -3.70 -10.17 18.81
N LEU A 311 -2.50 -10.71 18.61
CA LEU A 311 -1.38 -10.56 19.53
C LEU A 311 -1.02 -9.09 19.76
N SER A 312 -1.02 -8.26 18.72
CA SER A 312 -0.68 -6.84 18.83
C SER A 312 -1.70 -6.01 19.61
N ALA A 313 -2.93 -6.50 19.74
CA ALA A 313 -4.00 -5.84 20.49
C ALA A 313 -4.06 -6.26 21.96
N THR A 314 -3.22 -7.21 22.42
CA THR A 314 -3.23 -7.67 23.83
C THR A 314 -2.45 -6.75 24.77
N GLY A 315 -1.57 -5.90 24.27
CA GLY A 315 -0.74 -5.03 25.11
C GLY A 315 0.26 -4.17 24.34
N ALA A 316 0.79 -3.14 25.00
CA ALA A 316 1.63 -2.12 24.39
C ALA A 316 2.98 -2.67 23.87
N ILE A 317 3.58 -3.62 24.59
CA ILE A 317 4.85 -4.24 24.17
C ILE A 317 4.65 -5.14 22.95
N GLN A 318 3.57 -5.94 22.90
CA GLN A 318 3.24 -6.75 21.73
C GLN A 318 2.95 -5.86 20.53
N ASN A 319 2.23 -4.75 20.72
CA ASN A 319 1.97 -3.77 19.67
C ASN A 319 3.26 -3.20 19.08
N PHE A 320 4.17 -2.72 19.95
CA PHE A 320 5.44 -2.14 19.57
C PHE A 320 6.38 -3.14 18.87
N LEU A 321 6.55 -4.34 19.42
CA LEU A 321 7.41 -5.37 18.80
C LEU A 321 6.84 -5.83 17.46
N THR A 322 5.51 -5.96 17.34
CA THR A 322 4.86 -6.32 16.07
C THR A 322 5.09 -5.23 15.03
N TYR A 323 4.92 -3.95 15.39
CA TYR A 323 5.25 -2.81 14.54
C TYR A 323 6.70 -2.86 14.04
N TYR A 324 7.64 -3.01 14.98
CA TYR A 324 9.06 -2.92 14.71
C TYR A 324 9.58 -4.08 13.85
N TYR A 325 9.29 -5.33 14.23
CA TYR A 325 9.86 -6.50 13.57
C TYR A 325 9.14 -6.91 12.29
N LEU A 326 7.81 -6.75 12.20
CA LEU A 326 7.10 -7.00 10.94
C LEU A 326 7.29 -5.85 9.93
N GLY A 327 7.91 -4.74 10.34
CA GLY A 327 8.21 -3.60 9.47
C GLY A 327 6.95 -2.91 8.97
N LEU A 328 5.99 -2.65 9.86
CA LEU A 328 4.70 -2.08 9.46
C LEU A 328 4.85 -0.59 9.12
N ASN A 329 4.07 -0.07 8.16
CA ASN A 329 4.06 1.36 7.86
C ASN A 329 3.49 2.18 9.04
N LYS A 330 2.51 1.60 9.74
CA LYS A 330 1.75 2.21 10.84
C LYS A 330 1.64 1.23 12.00
N THR A 331 1.53 1.75 13.23
CA THR A 331 1.32 0.91 14.41
C THR A 331 0.04 0.06 14.25
N PRO A 332 0.01 -1.17 14.77
CA PRO A 332 -1.19 -2.00 14.76
C PRO A 332 -2.36 -1.34 15.49
N SER A 333 -3.58 -1.79 15.21
CA SER A 333 -4.76 -1.40 16.01
C SER A 333 -4.59 -1.79 17.48
N ASN A 334 -4.84 -0.86 18.39
CA ASN A 334 -4.71 -1.08 19.83
C ASN A 334 -5.85 -1.93 20.43
N SER A 335 -6.90 -2.19 19.66
CA SER A 335 -8.04 -2.97 20.10
C SER A 335 -8.54 -3.91 19.01
N PHE A 336 -9.31 -4.89 19.46
CA PHE A 336 -10.09 -5.79 18.61
C PHE A 336 -11.39 -5.17 18.11
N ILE A 337 -11.70 -3.93 18.51
CA ILE A 337 -12.94 -3.28 18.13
C ILE A 337 -12.70 -2.55 16.81
N SER A 338 -13.67 -2.63 15.91
CA SER A 338 -13.60 -1.91 14.64
C SER A 338 -13.63 -0.39 14.87
N VAL A 339 -12.93 0.35 14.03
CA VAL A 339 -12.99 1.83 14.04
C VAL A 339 -14.32 2.29 13.43
N SER A 340 -14.72 3.55 13.64
CA SER A 340 -15.88 4.17 13.00
C SER A 340 -15.97 3.78 11.51
N GLY A 341 -17.05 3.10 11.13
CA GLY A 341 -17.20 2.44 9.81
C GLY A 341 -17.04 0.89 9.83
N ASN A 342 -16.97 0.27 11.01
CA ASN A 342 -16.96 -1.18 11.23
C ASN A 342 -15.77 -1.96 10.62
N ALA A 343 -14.76 -1.28 10.09
CA ALA A 343 -13.56 -1.91 9.54
C ALA A 343 -12.44 -2.08 10.58
N TRP A 344 -11.79 -3.25 10.59
CA TRP A 344 -10.62 -3.55 11.41
C TRP A 344 -9.43 -3.95 10.52
N ARG A 345 -8.36 -3.14 10.57
CA ARG A 345 -7.14 -3.36 9.77
C ARG A 345 -6.12 -4.30 10.42
N GLY A 346 -6.21 -4.54 11.72
CA GLY A 346 -5.21 -5.32 12.48
C GLY A 346 -3.81 -4.72 12.35
N ILE A 347 -2.84 -5.53 11.90
CA ILE A 347 -1.47 -5.10 11.61
C ILE A 347 -1.30 -4.40 10.24
N SER A 348 -2.30 -4.43 9.37
CA SER A 348 -2.21 -3.79 8.05
C SER A 348 -2.27 -2.26 8.15
N SER A 349 -1.65 -1.56 7.20
CA SER A 349 -1.76 -0.12 7.02
C SER A 349 -3.11 0.30 6.39
N SER A 350 -3.79 -0.63 5.71
CA SER A 350 -5.11 -0.39 5.08
C SER A 350 -6.05 -1.58 5.30
N ALA A 351 -7.28 -1.29 5.77
CA ALA A 351 -8.35 -2.28 5.87
C ALA A 351 -8.82 -2.78 4.49
N GLU A 352 -8.86 -1.88 3.49
CA GLU A 352 -9.21 -2.24 2.12
C GLU A 352 -8.16 -3.18 1.51
N GLY A 353 -6.88 -2.82 1.63
CA GLY A 353 -5.77 -3.60 1.07
C GLY A 353 -5.64 -4.99 1.68
N ILE A 354 -5.87 -5.14 2.99
CA ILE A 354 -5.87 -6.49 3.62
C ILE A 354 -7.15 -7.27 3.31
N GLY A 355 -8.30 -6.61 3.16
CA GLY A 355 -9.53 -7.25 2.70
C GLY A 355 -9.38 -7.82 1.29
N GLU A 356 -8.70 -7.10 0.39
CA GLU A 356 -8.35 -7.62 -0.94
C GLU A 356 -7.46 -8.87 -0.86
N PHE A 357 -6.48 -8.90 0.06
CA PHE A 357 -5.63 -10.06 0.26
C PHE A 357 -6.40 -11.29 0.76
N TYR A 358 -7.27 -11.14 1.76
CA TYR A 358 -8.09 -12.24 2.26
C TYR A 358 -9.05 -12.76 1.17
N ALA A 359 -9.73 -11.85 0.48
CA ALA A 359 -10.64 -12.20 -0.60
C ALA A 359 -9.90 -12.91 -1.75
N PHE A 360 -8.71 -12.43 -2.14
CA PHE A 360 -7.91 -13.06 -3.18
C PHE A 360 -7.41 -14.45 -2.76
N SER A 361 -6.98 -14.61 -1.51
CA SER A 361 -6.56 -15.90 -0.96
C SER A 361 -7.69 -16.93 -1.05
N LEU A 362 -8.92 -16.54 -0.72
CA LEU A 362 -10.11 -17.37 -0.86
C LEU A 362 -10.49 -17.61 -2.33
N LEU A 363 -10.39 -16.60 -3.18
CA LEU A 363 -10.70 -16.68 -4.61
C LEU A 363 -9.83 -17.74 -5.30
N ILE A 364 -8.53 -17.75 -5.04
CA ILE A 364 -7.62 -18.77 -5.61
C ILE A 364 -8.08 -20.16 -5.18
N VAL A 365 -8.33 -20.37 -3.89
CA VAL A 365 -8.69 -21.68 -3.32
C VAL A 365 -10.02 -22.18 -3.90
N PHE A 366 -11.05 -21.33 -3.94
CA PHE A 366 -12.36 -21.71 -4.45
C PHE A 366 -12.33 -21.96 -5.95
N CYS A 367 -11.69 -21.10 -6.74
CA CYS A 367 -11.57 -21.30 -8.18
C CYS A 367 -10.83 -22.60 -8.52
N LEU A 368 -9.70 -22.88 -7.86
CA LEU A 368 -8.95 -24.12 -8.09
C LEU A 368 -9.70 -25.36 -7.59
N GLY A 369 -10.43 -25.27 -6.48
CA GLY A 369 -11.29 -26.36 -6.01
C GLY A 369 -12.41 -26.71 -7.00
N ILE A 370 -13.06 -25.70 -7.58
CA ILE A 370 -14.09 -25.87 -8.63
C ILE A 370 -13.47 -26.52 -9.86
N VAL A 371 -12.38 -25.96 -10.38
CA VAL A 371 -11.72 -26.43 -11.60
C VAL A 371 -11.24 -27.88 -11.47
N ASN A 372 -10.77 -28.28 -10.28
CA ASN A 372 -10.27 -29.63 -10.02
C ASN A 372 -11.37 -30.65 -9.69
N LYS A 373 -12.61 -30.21 -9.48
CA LYS A 373 -13.69 -31.02 -8.88
C LYS A 373 -13.26 -31.69 -7.57
N LYS A 374 -12.30 -31.10 -6.87
CA LYS A 374 -11.75 -31.58 -5.60
C LYS A 374 -11.80 -30.41 -4.63
N PHE A 375 -12.80 -30.44 -3.75
CA PHE A 375 -12.83 -29.51 -2.63
C PHE A 375 -11.93 -30.00 -1.50
N VAL A 376 -11.46 -29.03 -0.72
CA VAL A 376 -10.59 -29.23 0.42
C VAL A 376 -11.27 -30.15 1.44
N SER A 377 -10.77 -31.39 1.57
CA SER A 377 -11.22 -32.35 2.58
C SER A 377 -10.37 -32.33 3.85
N ASN A 378 -9.16 -31.75 3.79
CA ASN A 378 -8.26 -31.67 4.92
C ASN A 378 -8.81 -30.70 6.00
N PRO A 379 -9.10 -31.18 7.23
CA PRO A 379 -9.63 -30.33 8.31
C PRO A 379 -8.77 -29.10 8.61
N PHE A 380 -7.45 -29.23 8.50
CA PHE A 380 -6.52 -28.11 8.74
C PHE A 380 -6.75 -26.97 7.74
N LEU A 381 -6.91 -27.29 6.46
CA LEU A 381 -7.17 -26.29 5.43
C LEU A 381 -8.56 -25.66 5.58
N VAL A 382 -9.56 -26.43 6.03
CA VAL A 382 -10.90 -25.88 6.35
C VAL A 382 -10.82 -24.84 7.47
N ILE A 383 -10.06 -25.11 8.54
CA ILE A 383 -9.82 -24.15 9.62
C ILE A 383 -9.16 -22.88 9.07
N LEU A 384 -8.15 -23.01 8.22
CA LEU A 384 -7.50 -21.85 7.62
C LEU A 384 -8.46 -21.03 6.73
N ILE A 385 -9.34 -21.68 5.97
CA ILE A 385 -10.39 -21.00 5.19
C ILE A 385 -11.31 -20.21 6.12
N LEU A 386 -11.76 -20.80 7.23
CA LEU A 386 -12.62 -20.11 8.21
C LEU A 386 -11.92 -18.90 8.84
N ILE A 387 -10.63 -19.01 9.16
CA ILE A 387 -9.85 -17.88 9.68
C ILE A 387 -9.74 -16.76 8.65
N ASN A 388 -9.50 -17.09 7.38
CA ASN A 388 -9.42 -16.08 6.30
C ASN A 388 -10.80 -15.44 6.01
N LEU A 389 -11.90 -16.19 6.09
CA LEU A 389 -13.26 -15.66 6.01
C LEU A 389 -13.54 -14.68 7.15
N PHE A 390 -13.14 -15.03 8.38
CA PHE A 390 -13.24 -14.13 9.51
C PHE A 390 -12.41 -12.86 9.30
N GLY A 391 -11.16 -12.99 8.84
CA GLY A 391 -10.31 -11.84 8.47
C GLY A 391 -10.95 -10.93 7.43
N LEU A 392 -11.53 -11.50 6.37
CA LEU A 392 -12.25 -10.77 5.33
C LEU A 392 -13.47 -10.03 5.89
N TYR A 393 -14.28 -10.71 6.69
CA TYR A 393 -15.44 -10.11 7.37
C TYR A 393 -15.01 -8.91 8.23
N ARG A 394 -13.96 -9.06 9.05
CA ARG A 394 -13.46 -8.01 9.93
C ARG A 394 -12.87 -6.81 9.17
N SER A 395 -12.29 -7.03 7.99
CA SER A 395 -11.77 -5.94 7.14
C SER A 395 -12.88 -5.04 6.58
N ASN A 396 -14.12 -5.54 6.54
CA ASN A 396 -15.30 -4.86 6.00
C ASN A 396 -15.12 -4.31 4.57
N ASN A 397 -14.33 -4.99 3.72
CA ASN A 397 -14.16 -4.59 2.33
C ASN A 397 -15.24 -5.19 1.42
N PHE A 398 -16.39 -4.50 1.32
CA PHE A 398 -17.51 -4.94 0.48
C PHE A 398 -17.15 -5.20 -0.99
N ALA A 399 -16.24 -4.40 -1.58
CA ALA A 399 -15.85 -4.57 -2.97
C ALA A 399 -15.03 -5.85 -3.18
N ALA A 400 -14.12 -6.16 -2.25
CA ALA A 400 -13.38 -7.41 -2.28
C ALA A 400 -14.31 -8.63 -2.09
N ILE A 401 -15.31 -8.53 -1.20
CA ILE A 401 -16.31 -9.58 -0.97
C ILE A 401 -17.18 -9.79 -2.22
N SER A 402 -17.74 -8.73 -2.79
CA SER A 402 -18.63 -8.83 -3.94
C SER A 402 -17.89 -9.34 -5.17
N THR A 403 -16.66 -8.87 -5.42
CA THR A 403 -15.81 -9.37 -6.51
C THR A 403 -15.42 -10.83 -6.32
N LEU A 404 -15.08 -11.26 -5.10
CA LEU A 404 -14.86 -12.68 -4.77
C LEU A 404 -16.07 -13.55 -5.15
N VAL A 405 -17.27 -13.17 -4.70
CA VAL A 405 -18.50 -13.94 -4.92
C VAL A 405 -18.85 -14.00 -6.41
N ILE A 406 -18.86 -12.86 -7.10
CA ILE A 406 -19.20 -12.77 -8.53
C ILE A 406 -18.22 -13.60 -9.37
N LEU A 407 -16.92 -13.43 -9.14
CA LEU A 407 -15.89 -14.12 -9.94
C LEU A 407 -15.85 -15.63 -9.68
N THR A 408 -16.03 -16.05 -8.42
CA THR A 408 -16.17 -17.47 -8.08
C THR A 408 -17.41 -18.06 -8.77
N GLY A 409 -18.53 -17.32 -8.76
CA GLY A 409 -19.76 -17.68 -9.47
C GLY A 409 -19.55 -17.84 -10.98
N ILE A 410 -18.80 -16.93 -11.61
CA ILE A 410 -18.46 -17.03 -13.04
C ILE A 410 -17.66 -18.31 -13.34
N VAL A 411 -16.66 -18.65 -12.52
CA VAL A 411 -15.88 -19.88 -12.68
C VAL A 411 -16.78 -21.11 -12.49
N TYR A 412 -17.62 -21.11 -11.45
CA TYR A 412 -18.59 -22.19 -11.19
C TYR A 412 -19.53 -22.40 -12.38
N MET A 413 -20.15 -21.32 -12.90
CA MET A 413 -21.02 -21.38 -14.07
C MET A 413 -20.29 -21.93 -15.28
N GLN A 414 -19.05 -21.50 -15.52
CA GLN A 414 -18.30 -21.90 -16.71
C GLN A 414 -17.98 -23.39 -16.73
N TYR A 415 -17.59 -23.98 -15.58
CA TYR A 415 -17.18 -25.38 -15.48
C TYR A 415 -18.32 -26.36 -15.21
N ASN A 416 -19.37 -25.97 -14.48
CA ASN A 416 -20.44 -26.89 -14.08
C ASN A 416 -21.71 -26.79 -14.94
N ILE A 417 -21.96 -25.65 -15.60
CA ILE A 417 -23.13 -25.46 -16.46
C ILE A 417 -22.71 -25.63 -17.91
N LYS A 418 -23.31 -26.57 -18.64
CA LYS A 418 -23.02 -26.77 -20.08
C LYS A 418 -23.87 -25.86 -20.99
N SER A 419 -25.13 -25.62 -20.62
CA SER A 419 -26.08 -24.87 -21.45
C SER A 419 -25.74 -23.38 -21.53
N LEU A 420 -25.47 -22.88 -22.73
CA LEU A 420 -25.24 -21.44 -22.98
C LEU A 420 -26.45 -20.58 -22.64
N LYS A 421 -27.67 -21.07 -22.91
CA LYS A 421 -28.92 -20.35 -22.59
C LYS A 421 -29.04 -20.10 -21.09
N ILE A 422 -28.71 -21.10 -20.27
CA ILE A 422 -28.74 -20.99 -18.80
C ILE A 422 -27.65 -20.03 -18.32
N LYS A 423 -26.44 -20.07 -18.90
CA LYS A 423 -25.37 -19.11 -18.57
C LYS A 423 -25.80 -17.67 -18.84
N ILE A 424 -26.38 -17.40 -20.02
CA ILE A 424 -26.85 -16.06 -20.39
C ILE A 424 -27.96 -15.60 -19.45
N LEU A 425 -28.92 -16.48 -19.13
CA LEU A 425 -30.00 -16.17 -18.19
C LEU A 425 -29.47 -15.81 -16.79
N LEU A 426 -28.51 -16.58 -16.27
CA LEU A 426 -27.90 -16.30 -14.96
C LEU A 426 -27.14 -14.97 -14.96
N VAL A 427 -26.35 -14.68 -15.99
CA VAL A 427 -25.64 -13.40 -16.11
C VAL A 427 -26.64 -12.23 -16.18
N LEU A 428 -27.68 -12.33 -17.00
CA LEU A 428 -28.74 -11.33 -17.08
C LEU A 428 -29.46 -11.16 -15.74
N SER A 429 -29.73 -12.26 -15.03
CA SER A 429 -30.36 -12.21 -13.70
C SER A 429 -29.50 -11.43 -12.70
N VAL A 430 -28.18 -11.63 -12.70
CA VAL A 430 -27.28 -10.88 -11.81
C VAL A 430 -27.22 -9.40 -12.19
N ILE A 431 -27.16 -9.09 -13.49
CA ILE A 431 -27.15 -7.70 -14.00
C ILE A 431 -28.42 -6.95 -13.62
N VAL A 432 -29.59 -7.63 -13.56
CA VAL A 432 -30.86 -7.00 -13.16
C VAL A 432 -31.05 -6.98 -11.65
N MET A 433 -30.73 -8.08 -10.96
CA MET A 433 -30.97 -8.24 -9.53
C MET A 433 -30.07 -7.33 -8.68
N ILE A 434 -28.82 -7.06 -9.09
CA ILE A 434 -27.92 -6.19 -8.31
C ILE A 434 -28.46 -4.74 -8.26
N PRO A 435 -28.74 -4.07 -9.40
CA PRO A 435 -29.36 -2.75 -9.37
C PRO A 435 -30.73 -2.74 -8.67
N PHE A 436 -31.55 -3.77 -8.87
CA PHE A 436 -32.86 -3.87 -8.22
C PHE A 436 -32.76 -4.03 -6.70
N ALA A 437 -31.86 -4.88 -6.21
CA ALA A 437 -31.57 -5.03 -4.79
C ALA A 437 -31.01 -3.73 -4.21
N PHE A 438 -30.11 -3.05 -4.93
CA PHE A 438 -29.57 -1.76 -4.52
C PHE A 438 -30.68 -0.69 -4.42
N TYR A 439 -31.58 -0.63 -5.40
CA TYR A 439 -32.74 0.27 -5.42
C TYR A 439 -33.75 -0.01 -4.31
N SER A 440 -34.02 -1.27 -4.00
CA SER A 440 -34.99 -1.65 -2.97
C SER A 440 -34.45 -1.51 -1.54
N LEU A 441 -33.15 -1.69 -1.33
CA LEU A 441 -32.52 -1.66 0.00
C LEU A 441 -31.97 -0.28 0.39
N SER A 442 -31.73 0.60 -0.58
CA SER A 442 -31.11 1.91 -0.33
C SER A 442 -32.13 3.02 -0.53
N THR A 443 -32.08 4.04 0.32
CA THR A 443 -32.73 5.34 0.06
C THR A 443 -31.95 6.05 -1.05
N ILE A 444 -32.06 5.57 -2.29
CA ILE A 444 -31.34 6.18 -3.41
C ILE A 444 -31.92 7.58 -3.63
N PRO A 445 -31.07 8.63 -3.67
CA PRO A 445 -31.48 9.95 -4.10
C PRO A 445 -32.14 9.90 -5.49
N SER A 446 -32.91 10.93 -5.84
CA SER A 446 -33.35 11.09 -7.24
C SER A 446 -32.15 11.06 -8.19
N LEU A 447 -32.38 10.74 -9.47
CA LEU A 447 -31.31 10.76 -10.48
C LEU A 447 -30.60 12.13 -10.50
N ASP A 448 -31.34 13.22 -10.28
CA ASP A 448 -30.78 14.56 -10.12
C ASP A 448 -29.85 14.66 -8.91
N GLY A 449 -30.26 14.09 -7.76
CA GLY A 449 -29.40 13.98 -6.57
C GLY A 449 -28.12 13.21 -6.85
N LEU A 450 -28.21 12.04 -7.49
CA LEU A 450 -27.04 11.23 -7.89
C LEU A 450 -26.11 11.97 -8.84
N SER A 451 -26.66 12.75 -9.78
CA SER A 451 -25.88 13.51 -10.76
C SER A 451 -25.05 14.65 -10.14
N ARG A 452 -25.49 15.17 -9.00
CA ARG A 452 -24.94 16.37 -8.34
C ARG A 452 -24.11 16.05 -7.12
N ASN A 453 -24.27 14.86 -6.52
CA ASN A 453 -23.69 14.53 -5.21
C ASN A 453 -22.17 14.75 -5.18
N LEU A 454 -21.45 14.26 -6.19
CA LEU A 454 -20.00 14.43 -6.27
C LEU A 454 -19.55 15.91 -6.26
N ILE A 455 -20.28 16.77 -6.97
CA ILE A 455 -20.01 18.21 -7.02
C ILE A 455 -20.29 18.85 -5.66
N LYS A 456 -21.40 18.47 -5.00
CA LYS A 456 -21.74 18.96 -3.65
C LYS A 456 -20.64 18.62 -2.64
N GLU A 457 -20.25 17.35 -2.58
CA GLU A 457 -19.17 16.86 -1.72
C GLU A 457 -17.85 17.61 -1.97
N SER A 458 -17.55 17.92 -3.24
CA SER A 458 -16.36 18.70 -3.60
C SER A 458 -16.41 20.13 -3.05
N PHE A 459 -17.55 20.81 -3.19
CA PHE A 459 -17.71 22.18 -2.69
C PHE A 459 -17.74 22.25 -1.15
N GLU A 460 -18.30 21.25 -0.47
CA GLU A 460 -18.36 21.21 0.99
C GLU A 460 -16.96 21.22 1.62
N VAL A 461 -15.97 20.63 0.95
CA VAL A 461 -14.59 20.57 1.43
C VAL A 461 -13.71 21.72 0.92
N SER A 462 -14.15 22.49 -0.07
CA SER A 462 -13.48 23.73 -0.50
C SER A 462 -13.59 24.84 0.55
N TYR A 463 -12.61 25.75 0.59
CA TYR A 463 -12.63 26.95 1.45
C TYR A 463 -13.56 28.02 0.90
N LEU A 464 -14.85 27.72 0.93
CA LEU A 464 -15.91 28.66 0.58
C LEU A 464 -16.50 29.22 1.86
N ASP A 465 -16.22 30.49 2.12
CA ASP A 465 -16.79 31.28 3.21
C ASP A 465 -17.81 32.29 2.63
N ASN A 466 -18.82 32.65 3.43
CA ASN A 466 -19.76 33.73 3.13
C ASN A 466 -20.58 33.60 1.83
N LEU A 467 -20.97 32.38 1.45
CA LEU A 467 -21.96 32.22 0.37
C LEU A 467 -23.29 32.87 0.77
N GLN A 468 -23.83 33.71 -0.11
CA GLN A 468 -25.14 34.32 0.09
C GLN A 468 -26.20 33.23 0.29
N THR A 469 -27.08 33.47 1.26
CA THR A 469 -28.22 32.59 1.52
C THR A 469 -29.49 33.21 0.98
N ASN A 470 -30.39 32.36 0.48
CA ASN A 470 -31.72 32.78 0.10
C ASN A 470 -32.57 33.10 1.36
N GLN A 471 -33.82 33.51 1.16
CA GLN A 471 -34.79 33.78 2.24
C GLN A 471 -35.07 32.60 3.18
N PHE A 472 -34.66 31.39 2.81
CA PHE A 472 -34.78 30.16 3.61
C PHE A 472 -33.46 29.74 4.28
N GLY A 473 -32.42 30.58 4.22
CA GLY A 473 -31.10 30.27 4.78
C GLY A 473 -30.28 29.28 3.97
N GLN A 474 -30.67 28.98 2.72
CA GLN A 474 -29.99 28.00 1.87
C GLN A 474 -28.95 28.65 0.97
N THR A 475 -27.79 28.02 0.83
CA THR A 475 -26.72 28.47 -0.07
C THR A 475 -26.92 27.97 -1.50
N ALA A 476 -26.24 28.61 -2.46
CA ALA A 476 -26.22 28.18 -3.86
C ALA A 476 -25.82 26.69 -4.03
N ILE A 477 -24.93 26.15 -3.18
CA ILE A 477 -24.55 24.72 -3.20
C ILE A 477 -25.74 23.82 -2.82
N GLN A 478 -26.49 24.19 -1.78
CA GLN A 478 -27.63 23.41 -1.31
C GLN A 478 -28.75 23.36 -2.36
N GLU A 479 -28.99 24.49 -3.04
CA GLU A 479 -29.92 24.61 -4.16
C GLU A 479 -29.36 24.05 -5.49
N SER A 480 -28.12 23.55 -5.51
CA SER A 480 -27.42 23.04 -6.69
C SER A 480 -27.19 24.08 -7.80
N ARG A 481 -27.17 25.37 -7.46
CA ARG A 481 -26.82 26.50 -8.33
C ARG A 481 -25.29 26.66 -8.42
N PHE A 482 -24.61 25.61 -8.87
CA PHE A 482 -23.13 25.55 -8.82
C PHE A 482 -22.42 26.60 -9.67
N LEU A 483 -23.01 27.03 -10.79
CA LEU A 483 -22.39 28.05 -11.65
C LEU A 483 -22.33 29.42 -10.96
N GLU A 484 -23.30 29.74 -10.11
CA GLU A 484 -23.32 30.98 -9.31
C GLU A 484 -22.16 31.03 -8.32
N VAL A 485 -21.75 29.87 -7.78
CA VAL A 485 -20.56 29.77 -6.93
C VAL A 485 -19.28 30.13 -7.71
N LEU A 486 -19.20 29.75 -8.99
CA LEU A 486 -18.06 30.12 -9.85
C LEU A 486 -18.09 31.58 -10.30
N GLN A 487 -19.23 32.26 -10.21
CA GLN A 487 -19.37 33.68 -10.60
C GLN A 487 -18.97 34.63 -9.47
N ASN A 488 -18.84 34.12 -8.23
CA ASN A 488 -18.34 34.88 -7.11
C ASN A 488 -16.80 34.95 -7.17
N GLU A 489 -16.25 36.15 -7.41
CA GLU A 489 -14.80 36.36 -7.54
C GLU A 489 -14.02 35.90 -6.29
N ASP A 490 -14.56 36.14 -5.09
CA ASP A 490 -13.94 35.72 -3.82
C ASP A 490 -13.86 34.19 -3.65
N SER A 491 -14.68 33.45 -4.41
CA SER A 491 -14.75 31.99 -4.33
C SER A 491 -13.85 31.29 -5.34
N LEU A 492 -13.47 31.97 -6.44
CA LEU A 492 -12.76 31.36 -7.57
C LEU A 492 -11.37 30.82 -7.19
N GLU A 493 -10.60 31.57 -6.40
CA GLU A 493 -9.25 31.13 -5.97
C GLU A 493 -9.28 29.88 -5.07
N ASN A 494 -10.40 29.63 -4.40
CA ASN A 494 -10.58 28.50 -3.49
C ASN A 494 -11.13 27.24 -4.17
N ILE A 495 -11.36 27.30 -5.48
CA ILE A 495 -11.93 26.23 -6.30
C ILE A 495 -10.85 25.68 -7.23
N SER A 496 -10.52 24.40 -7.07
CA SER A 496 -9.58 23.71 -7.97
C SER A 496 -10.05 23.74 -9.42
N SER A 497 -9.11 23.72 -10.37
CA SER A 497 -9.38 23.63 -11.81
C SER A 497 -10.22 22.41 -12.19
N SER A 498 -10.06 21.28 -11.48
CA SER A 498 -10.88 20.07 -11.69
C SER A 498 -12.36 20.30 -11.35
N LEU A 499 -12.64 20.92 -10.19
CA LEU A 499 -14.00 21.24 -9.78
C LEU A 499 -14.65 22.25 -10.73
N GLU A 500 -13.93 23.31 -11.08
CA GLU A 500 -14.39 24.31 -12.05
C GLU A 500 -14.76 23.66 -13.39
N TYR A 501 -13.90 22.77 -13.90
CA TYR A 501 -14.16 22.03 -15.14
C TYR A 501 -15.43 21.18 -15.04
N LEU A 502 -15.59 20.42 -13.97
CA LEU A 502 -16.75 19.54 -13.78
C LEU A 502 -18.06 20.31 -13.67
N VAL A 503 -18.07 21.46 -12.99
CA VAL A 503 -19.24 22.35 -12.86
C VAL A 503 -19.62 22.95 -14.22
N LYS A 504 -18.65 23.46 -14.98
CA LYS A 504 -18.90 23.97 -16.34
C LYS A 504 -19.45 22.87 -17.24
N LYS A 505 -18.87 21.68 -17.22
CA LYS A 505 -19.37 20.53 -18.01
C LYS A 505 -20.74 20.07 -17.57
N TYR A 506 -21.05 20.12 -16.28
CA TYR A 506 -22.35 19.79 -15.76
C TYR A 506 -23.42 20.77 -16.25
N HIS A 507 -23.19 22.08 -16.08
CA HIS A 507 -24.16 23.12 -16.42
C HIS A 507 -24.47 23.21 -17.92
N TYR A 508 -23.46 23.09 -18.79
CA TYR A 508 -23.67 23.21 -20.24
C TYR A 508 -24.13 21.92 -20.94
N SER A 509 -24.47 20.88 -20.17
CA SER A 509 -24.78 19.55 -20.71
C SER A 509 -26.22 19.33 -21.17
N GLU A 510 -27.16 20.20 -20.78
CA GLU A 510 -28.61 20.00 -21.00
C GLU A 510 -29.01 19.88 -22.49
N ARG A 511 -28.10 20.10 -23.45
CA ARG A 511 -28.43 20.13 -24.88
C ARG A 511 -28.67 18.77 -25.55
N ASN A 512 -28.27 17.62 -24.97
CA ASN A 512 -28.16 16.37 -25.74
C ASN A 512 -28.83 15.09 -25.18
N ASN A 513 -29.69 15.16 -24.14
CA ASN A 513 -30.38 13.99 -23.53
C ASN A 513 -29.48 12.80 -23.09
N LEU A 514 -28.16 12.93 -23.17
CA LEU A 514 -27.17 11.96 -22.70
C LEU A 514 -26.57 12.47 -21.37
N PRO A 515 -26.37 11.61 -20.37
CA PRO A 515 -25.68 12.01 -19.15
C PRO A 515 -24.27 12.48 -19.51
N ASN A 516 -23.93 13.71 -19.12
CA ASN A 516 -22.57 14.21 -19.28
C ASN A 516 -21.59 13.39 -18.43
N LEU A 517 -20.29 13.56 -18.70
CA LEU A 517 -19.23 12.84 -17.98
C LEU A 517 -19.31 13.05 -16.46
N THR A 518 -19.60 14.26 -15.99
CA THR A 518 -19.76 14.58 -14.57
C THR A 518 -20.91 13.79 -13.94
N THR A 519 -22.07 13.76 -14.59
CA THR A 519 -23.25 12.99 -14.18
C THR A 519 -22.95 11.49 -14.13
N ALA A 520 -22.24 10.96 -15.13
CA ALA A 520 -21.86 9.55 -15.17
C ALA A 520 -20.91 9.19 -14.01
N ILE A 521 -19.86 9.98 -13.79
CA ILE A 521 -18.91 9.75 -12.68
C ILE A 521 -19.63 9.86 -11.34
N SER A 522 -20.46 10.89 -11.13
CA SER A 522 -21.19 11.09 -9.87
C SER A 522 -22.17 9.96 -9.59
N THR A 523 -22.90 9.50 -10.60
CA THR A 523 -23.86 8.38 -10.49
C THR A 523 -23.14 7.06 -10.19
N LEU A 524 -21.96 6.83 -10.76
CA LEU A 524 -21.15 5.64 -10.48
C LEU A 524 -20.49 5.68 -9.09
N ALA A 525 -20.11 6.87 -8.61
CA ALA A 525 -19.42 7.03 -7.34
C ALA A 525 -20.30 6.70 -6.12
N TYR A 526 -21.60 6.99 -6.21
CA TYR A 526 -22.55 6.76 -5.11
C TYR A 526 -22.69 5.29 -4.68
N PRO A 527 -23.03 4.32 -5.56
CA PRO A 527 -23.25 2.92 -5.17
C PRO A 527 -22.00 2.22 -4.64
N ILE A 528 -20.80 2.72 -4.98
CA ILE A 528 -19.53 2.17 -4.47
C ILE A 528 -19.02 2.92 -3.23
N ASN A 529 -19.82 3.84 -2.67
CA ASN A 529 -19.48 4.71 -1.54
C ASN A 529 -18.18 5.49 -1.78
N ARG A 530 -18.14 6.24 -2.89
CA ARG A 530 -16.99 7.07 -3.32
C ARG A 530 -17.33 8.51 -3.63
N SER A 531 -18.59 8.94 -3.54
CA SER A 531 -18.94 10.36 -3.80
C SER A 531 -18.14 11.32 -2.92
N GLU A 532 -18.09 11.13 -1.60
CA GLU A 532 -17.31 11.97 -0.69
C GLU A 532 -15.81 11.93 -1.06
N LYS A 533 -15.21 10.73 -1.15
CA LYS A 533 -13.76 10.60 -1.36
C LYS A 533 -13.29 11.12 -2.72
N TRP A 534 -14.03 10.86 -3.79
CA TRP A 534 -13.72 11.41 -5.10
C TRP A 534 -14.05 12.89 -5.18
N GLY A 535 -15.04 13.38 -4.42
CA GLY A 535 -15.29 14.81 -4.25
C GLY A 535 -14.10 15.53 -3.62
N ILE A 536 -13.51 14.94 -2.57
CA ILE A 536 -12.27 15.45 -1.97
C ILE A 536 -11.11 15.43 -2.97
N PHE A 537 -10.98 14.37 -3.76
CA PHE A 537 -9.99 14.34 -4.84
C PHE A 537 -10.19 15.50 -5.83
N ILE A 538 -11.42 15.70 -6.30
CA ILE A 538 -11.75 16.76 -7.25
C ILE A 538 -11.43 18.13 -6.66
N ALA A 539 -11.81 18.38 -5.40
CA ALA A 539 -11.58 19.66 -4.74
C ALA A 539 -10.09 19.97 -4.49
N LYS A 540 -9.23 18.95 -4.38
CA LYS A 540 -7.77 19.11 -4.19
C LYS A 540 -6.98 19.09 -5.49
N TYR A 541 -7.45 18.36 -6.50
CA TYR A 541 -6.67 18.14 -7.71
C TYR A 541 -6.74 19.37 -8.60
N ASP A 542 -5.70 20.19 -8.52
CA ASP A 542 -5.55 21.43 -9.29
C ASP A 542 -4.39 21.35 -10.31
N PRO A 543 -4.51 20.51 -11.36
CA PRO A 543 -3.46 20.40 -12.37
C PRO A 543 -3.52 21.55 -13.38
N ASP A 544 -2.37 21.94 -13.91
CA ASP A 544 -2.27 22.59 -15.22
C ASP A 544 -2.32 21.54 -16.35
N MET A 545 -2.49 21.98 -17.59
CA MET A 545 -2.68 21.05 -18.73
C MET A 545 -1.50 20.06 -18.92
N PRO A 546 -0.22 20.48 -18.83
CA PRO A 546 0.91 19.54 -18.83
C PRO A 546 0.85 18.51 -17.70
N SER A 547 0.65 18.92 -16.44
CA SER A 547 0.56 17.99 -15.32
C SER A 547 -0.64 17.05 -15.43
N PHE A 548 -1.76 17.52 -15.97
CA PHE A 548 -2.91 16.64 -16.22
C PHE A 548 -2.59 15.57 -17.26
N LEU A 549 -1.88 15.92 -18.34
CA LEU A 549 -1.56 14.99 -19.43
C LEU A 549 -0.45 14.01 -19.07
N PHE A 550 0.58 14.46 -18.35
CA PHE A 550 1.81 13.69 -18.11
C PHE A 550 2.13 13.39 -16.64
N GLY A 551 1.36 13.94 -15.70
CA GLY A 551 1.52 13.71 -14.26
C GLY A 551 2.68 14.49 -13.65
N SER A 552 2.88 14.29 -12.35
CA SER A 552 3.93 14.93 -11.55
C SER A 552 5.10 13.98 -11.19
N GLY A 553 5.04 12.73 -11.62
CA GLY A 553 6.09 11.74 -11.38
C GLY A 553 5.67 10.58 -10.48
N VAL A 554 6.43 9.48 -10.61
CA VAL A 554 6.11 8.22 -9.92
C VAL A 554 6.20 8.40 -8.40
N ASN A 555 5.17 7.96 -7.68
CA ASN A 555 5.11 8.03 -6.22
C ASN A 555 5.19 9.46 -5.63
N GLN A 556 4.84 10.48 -6.44
CA GLN A 556 4.80 11.88 -6.05
C GLN A 556 3.36 12.35 -5.77
N LEU A 557 2.91 12.24 -4.51
CA LEU A 557 1.58 12.74 -4.06
C LEU A 557 1.62 14.14 -3.44
N SER A 558 2.82 14.60 -3.09
CA SER A 558 3.08 15.88 -2.45
C SER A 558 2.43 17.06 -3.18
N ASN A 559 2.58 17.11 -4.52
CA ASN A 559 1.95 18.15 -5.33
C ASN A 559 0.41 18.12 -5.23
N TYR A 560 -0.22 16.95 -5.39
CA TYR A 560 -1.68 16.80 -5.23
C TYR A 560 -2.15 17.21 -3.83
N TYR A 561 -1.38 16.88 -2.78
CA TYR A 561 -1.81 17.07 -1.41
C TYR A 561 -1.64 18.52 -0.91
N LEU A 562 -0.55 19.19 -1.33
CA LEU A 562 -0.12 20.48 -0.77
C LEU A 562 -0.41 21.69 -1.67
N LYS A 563 -0.56 21.50 -2.99
CA LYS A 563 -0.73 22.63 -3.92
C LYS A 563 -2.05 23.38 -3.72
N HIS A 564 -3.17 22.66 -3.57
CA HIS A 564 -4.49 23.26 -3.38
C HIS A 564 -5.08 22.89 -2.01
N PRO A 565 -5.12 23.83 -1.04
CA PRO A 565 -5.59 23.53 0.30
C PRO A 565 -7.13 23.40 0.35
N THR A 566 -7.62 22.51 1.22
CA THR A 566 -9.06 22.29 1.46
C THR A 566 -9.34 22.25 2.96
N LYS A 567 -10.62 22.33 3.38
CA LYS A 567 -11.04 22.19 4.79
C LYS A 567 -10.56 20.87 5.42
N LEU A 568 -10.32 19.85 4.60
CA LEU A 568 -9.74 18.56 5.00
C LEU A 568 -8.23 18.50 4.70
N ASN A 569 -7.43 19.10 5.58
CA ASN A 569 -5.96 19.05 5.51
C ASN A 569 -5.31 18.31 6.70
N SER A 570 -6.10 17.73 7.61
CA SER A 570 -5.60 16.95 8.76
C SER A 570 -5.39 15.48 8.41
N GLY A 571 -4.13 15.03 8.47
CA GLY A 571 -3.75 13.64 8.17
C GLY A 571 -3.75 13.29 6.69
N LEU A 572 -3.18 12.14 6.32
CA LEU A 572 -3.01 11.77 4.91
C LEU A 572 -4.33 11.40 4.22
N VAL A 573 -4.85 12.36 3.45
CA VAL A 573 -6.02 12.22 2.57
C VAL A 573 -5.55 11.72 1.19
N LEU A 574 -5.92 10.49 0.86
CA LEU A 574 -5.59 9.87 -0.42
C LEU A 574 -6.77 9.97 -1.40
N PRO A 575 -6.54 9.81 -2.71
CA PRO A 575 -7.61 9.80 -3.71
C PRO A 575 -8.67 8.70 -3.50
N HIS A 576 -8.39 7.66 -2.70
CA HIS A 576 -9.26 6.48 -2.55
C HIS A 576 -9.62 5.85 -3.89
N SER A 577 -8.62 5.80 -4.78
CA SER A 577 -8.61 5.14 -6.07
C SER A 577 -7.16 5.11 -6.58
N ALA A 578 -6.62 3.91 -6.82
CA ALA A 578 -5.33 3.75 -7.44
C ALA A 578 -5.34 4.30 -8.88
N LEU A 579 -6.48 4.27 -9.57
CA LEU A 579 -6.62 4.90 -10.89
C LEU A 579 -6.43 6.42 -10.82
N LEU A 580 -7.03 7.10 -9.84
CA LEU A 580 -6.83 8.54 -9.63
C LEU A 580 -5.41 8.85 -9.15
N SER A 581 -4.82 8.00 -8.30
CA SER A 581 -3.43 8.17 -7.88
C SER A 581 -2.45 8.04 -9.05
N TYR A 582 -2.71 7.11 -9.97
CA TYR A 582 -1.89 6.94 -11.18
C TYR A 582 -2.14 8.04 -12.21
N LEU A 583 -3.32 8.67 -12.21
CA LEU A 583 -3.55 9.93 -12.95
C LEU A 583 -2.62 11.03 -12.43
N VAL A 584 -2.47 11.18 -11.11
CA VAL A 584 -1.52 12.14 -10.52
C VAL A 584 -0.07 11.79 -10.91
N TYR A 585 0.32 10.52 -10.84
CA TYR A 585 1.71 10.11 -11.11
C TYR A 585 2.12 10.21 -12.58
N PHE A 586 1.27 9.71 -13.49
CA PHE A 586 1.64 9.50 -14.89
C PHE A 586 0.81 10.33 -15.87
N GLY A 587 -0.17 11.08 -15.37
CA GLY A 587 -1.10 11.84 -16.19
C GLY A 587 -2.04 10.97 -17.01
N LEU A 588 -2.92 11.62 -17.76
CA LEU A 588 -3.91 10.95 -18.60
C LEU A 588 -3.24 10.06 -19.67
N VAL A 589 -2.17 10.52 -20.30
CA VAL A 589 -1.47 9.77 -21.36
C VAL A 589 -0.88 8.49 -20.79
N GLY A 590 -0.16 8.58 -19.66
CA GLY A 590 0.41 7.41 -19.00
C GLY A 590 -0.66 6.43 -18.53
N LEU A 591 -1.77 6.93 -17.97
CA LEU A 591 -2.90 6.10 -17.56
C LEU A 591 -3.52 5.35 -18.75
N LEU A 592 -3.73 6.02 -19.89
CA LEU A 592 -4.26 5.39 -21.10
C LEU A 592 -3.32 4.30 -21.66
N LEU A 593 -2.00 4.51 -21.59
CA LEU A 593 -1.02 3.49 -21.96
C LEU A 593 -1.09 2.26 -21.05
N ILE A 594 -1.23 2.46 -19.75
CA ILE A 594 -1.39 1.38 -18.76
C ILE A 594 -2.69 0.60 -19.03
N ILE A 595 -3.81 1.29 -19.26
CA ILE A 595 -5.10 0.67 -19.60
C ILE A 595 -4.98 -0.12 -20.91
N SER A 596 -4.33 0.45 -21.93
CA SER A 596 -4.09 -0.22 -23.21
C SER A 596 -3.27 -1.50 -23.04
N PHE A 597 -2.27 -1.48 -22.15
CA PHE A 597 -1.48 -2.66 -21.82
C PHE A 597 -2.32 -3.75 -21.12
N PHE A 598 -3.24 -3.38 -20.22
CA PHE A 598 -4.17 -4.34 -19.62
C PHE A 598 -5.12 -4.92 -20.66
N ILE A 599 -5.68 -4.11 -21.55
CA ILE A 599 -6.53 -4.60 -22.65
C ILE A 599 -5.77 -5.60 -23.53
N TYR A 600 -4.53 -5.28 -23.90
CA TYR A 600 -3.65 -6.19 -24.64
C TYR A 600 -3.45 -7.53 -23.91
N LYS A 601 -3.21 -7.49 -22.60
CA LYS A 601 -3.07 -8.70 -21.76
C LYS A 601 -4.35 -9.54 -21.72
N PHE A 602 -5.52 -8.92 -21.67
CA PHE A 602 -6.81 -9.61 -21.73
C PHE A 602 -7.04 -10.28 -23.08
N VAL A 603 -6.78 -9.57 -24.18
CA VAL A 603 -6.98 -10.07 -25.55
C VAL A 603 -6.11 -11.29 -25.83
N ILE A 604 -4.83 -11.25 -25.46
CA ILE A 604 -3.92 -12.39 -25.66
C ILE A 604 -4.30 -13.60 -24.82
N ASN A 605 -4.77 -13.38 -23.58
CA ASN A 605 -5.08 -14.46 -22.65
C ASN A 605 -6.58 -14.79 -22.60
N LYS A 606 -7.33 -14.45 -23.66
CA LYS A 606 -8.79 -14.64 -23.71
C LYS A 606 -9.27 -16.08 -23.46
N SER A 607 -8.41 -17.08 -23.72
CA SER A 607 -8.68 -18.49 -23.47
C SER A 607 -8.39 -18.95 -22.04
N ASN A 608 -7.62 -18.17 -21.27
CA ASN A 608 -7.17 -18.54 -19.93
C ASN A 608 -8.10 -17.96 -18.86
N LEU A 609 -9.21 -18.68 -18.58
CA LEU A 609 -10.25 -18.19 -17.68
C LEU A 609 -9.71 -17.83 -16.28
N LEU A 610 -8.88 -18.67 -15.67
CA LEU A 610 -8.34 -18.44 -14.33
C LEU A 610 -7.50 -17.15 -14.28
N TYR A 611 -6.61 -16.95 -15.26
CA TYR A 611 -5.83 -15.72 -15.36
C TYR A 611 -6.74 -14.49 -15.51
N LEU A 612 -7.74 -14.54 -16.40
CA LEU A 612 -8.67 -13.43 -16.60
C LEU A 612 -9.46 -13.11 -15.33
N VAL A 613 -9.93 -14.13 -14.61
CA VAL A 613 -10.63 -13.99 -13.34
C VAL A 613 -9.76 -13.32 -12.28
N PHE A 614 -8.53 -13.80 -12.10
CA PHE A 614 -7.62 -13.22 -11.12
C PHE A 614 -7.19 -11.80 -11.51
N MET A 615 -6.96 -11.52 -12.80
CA MET A 615 -6.70 -10.15 -13.26
C MET A 615 -7.89 -9.21 -13.05
N SER A 616 -9.11 -9.65 -13.38
CA SER A 616 -10.32 -8.87 -13.19
C SER A 616 -10.56 -8.54 -11.72
N PHE A 617 -10.23 -9.44 -10.79
CA PHE A 617 -10.32 -9.16 -9.36
C PHE A 617 -9.55 -7.89 -8.98
N PHE A 618 -8.28 -7.78 -9.39
CA PHE A 618 -7.49 -6.58 -9.09
C PHE A 618 -7.99 -5.36 -9.86
N LEU A 619 -8.27 -5.47 -11.16
CA LEU A 619 -8.70 -4.33 -11.98
C LEU A 619 -10.02 -3.71 -11.47
N LEU A 620 -10.94 -4.50 -10.94
CA LEU A 620 -12.17 -3.99 -10.34
C LEU A 620 -11.91 -3.28 -9.01
N ASN A 621 -11.00 -3.81 -8.17
CA ASN A 621 -10.73 -3.22 -6.87
C ASN A 621 -9.90 -1.91 -6.96
N ILE A 622 -8.96 -1.78 -7.92
CA ILE A 622 -8.13 -0.57 -8.07
C ILE A 622 -8.92 0.69 -8.46
N ILE A 623 -10.14 0.54 -9.00
CA ILE A 623 -11.05 1.66 -9.26
C ILE A 623 -11.47 2.28 -7.93
N LYS A 624 -11.74 1.45 -6.92
CA LYS A 624 -12.26 1.86 -5.62
C LYS A 624 -11.18 2.06 -4.56
N SER A 625 -10.05 1.35 -4.61
CA SER A 625 -9.09 1.35 -3.51
C SER A 625 -7.75 1.96 -3.90
N ASP A 626 -7.03 2.49 -2.91
CA ASP A 626 -5.64 2.95 -3.05
C ASP A 626 -4.63 1.78 -2.91
N SER A 627 -5.06 0.54 -3.12
CA SER A 627 -4.25 -0.62 -2.71
C SER A 627 -2.88 -0.64 -3.41
N LEU A 628 -2.78 -0.18 -4.66
CA LEU A 628 -1.49 -0.10 -5.38
C LEU A 628 -0.48 0.89 -4.80
N LEU A 629 -0.89 1.79 -3.89
CA LEU A 629 0.05 2.67 -3.17
C LEU A 629 0.79 1.94 -2.04
N TYR A 630 0.34 0.74 -1.68
CA TYR A 630 1.00 -0.10 -0.68
C TYR A 630 1.84 -1.17 -1.38
N ILE A 631 3.12 -1.24 -1.01
CA ILE A 631 4.10 -2.09 -1.71
C ILE A 631 3.67 -3.56 -1.81
N ASN A 632 3.06 -4.13 -0.77
CA ASN A 632 2.64 -5.53 -0.76
C ASN A 632 1.52 -5.81 -1.78
N ASN A 633 0.51 -4.95 -1.80
CA ASN A 633 -0.59 -5.02 -2.76
C ASN A 633 -0.08 -4.76 -4.19
N PHE A 634 0.82 -3.79 -4.37
CA PHE A 634 1.48 -3.54 -5.66
C PHE A 634 2.27 -4.76 -6.14
N MET A 635 3.07 -5.38 -5.27
CA MET A 635 3.80 -6.61 -5.58
C MET A 635 2.84 -7.73 -5.97
N MET A 636 1.74 -7.92 -5.24
CA MET A 636 0.73 -8.93 -5.57
C MET A 636 0.07 -8.68 -6.92
N PHE A 637 -0.22 -7.42 -7.25
CA PHE A 637 -0.73 -7.05 -8.56
C PHE A 637 0.26 -7.40 -9.68
N ILE A 638 1.55 -7.05 -9.53
CA ILE A 638 2.60 -7.40 -10.49
C ILE A 638 2.79 -8.92 -10.61
N PHE A 639 2.67 -9.65 -9.49
CA PHE A 639 2.69 -11.12 -9.49
C PHE A 639 1.58 -11.68 -10.39
N ILE A 640 0.32 -11.28 -10.16
CA ILE A 640 -0.81 -11.80 -10.94
C ILE A 640 -0.76 -11.39 -12.41
N LEU A 641 -0.35 -10.15 -12.70
CA LEU A 641 -0.14 -9.64 -14.06
C LEU A 641 0.84 -10.48 -14.90
N ASN A 642 1.74 -11.22 -14.26
CA ASN A 642 2.75 -12.05 -14.90
C ASN A 642 2.53 -13.56 -14.69
N THR A 643 1.33 -13.98 -14.28
CA THR A 643 0.98 -15.40 -14.05
C THR A 643 0.26 -16.08 -15.22
N ASP A 644 0.19 -15.45 -16.39
CA ASP A 644 -0.50 -15.98 -17.57
C ASP A 644 -0.07 -17.42 -17.92
N LYS A 645 1.25 -17.66 -18.01
CA LYS A 645 1.80 -18.99 -18.31
C LYS A 645 1.51 -20.06 -17.25
N LEU A 646 1.36 -19.65 -15.98
CA LEU A 646 1.09 -20.59 -14.88
C LEU A 646 -0.28 -21.24 -15.07
N PHE A 647 -1.30 -20.43 -15.28
CA PHE A 647 -2.67 -20.90 -15.42
C PHE A 647 -2.97 -21.48 -16.81
N GLN A 648 -2.22 -21.09 -17.84
CA GLN A 648 -2.33 -21.73 -19.16
C GLN A 648 -1.87 -23.19 -19.11
N LYS A 649 -0.64 -23.44 -18.62
CA LYS A 649 -0.10 -24.80 -18.46
C LYS A 649 -1.02 -25.69 -17.62
N TYR A 650 -1.65 -25.09 -16.61
CA TYR A 650 -2.57 -25.78 -15.74
C TYR A 650 -3.84 -26.25 -16.46
N ASN A 651 -4.46 -25.36 -17.25
CA ASN A 651 -5.64 -25.69 -18.05
C ASN A 651 -5.32 -26.76 -19.11
N ASP A 652 -4.18 -26.66 -19.79
CA ASP A 652 -3.76 -27.64 -20.80
C ASP A 652 -3.59 -29.04 -20.20
N HIS A 653 -2.99 -29.14 -19.01
CA HIS A 653 -2.83 -30.40 -18.30
C HIS A 653 -4.16 -31.02 -17.85
N LEU A 654 -5.14 -30.20 -17.44
CA LEU A 654 -6.47 -30.68 -17.10
C LEU A 654 -7.23 -31.21 -18.31
N GLN A 655 -7.17 -30.50 -19.45
CA GLN A 655 -7.77 -30.96 -20.70
C GLN A 655 -7.18 -32.31 -21.14
N HIS A 656 -5.86 -32.47 -21.03
CA HIS A 656 -5.21 -33.75 -21.35
C HIS A 656 -5.70 -34.89 -20.43
N LYS A 657 -5.89 -34.64 -19.13
CA LYS A 657 -6.44 -35.67 -18.21
C LYS A 657 -7.87 -36.06 -18.57
N GLU A 658 -8.74 -35.10 -18.87
CA GLU A 658 -10.13 -35.41 -19.26
C GLU A 658 -10.23 -36.15 -20.60
N ILE A 659 -9.24 -36.03 -21.49
CA ILE A 659 -9.17 -36.80 -22.75
C ILE A 659 -8.69 -38.23 -22.51
N VAL A 660 -7.76 -38.44 -21.57
CA VAL A 660 -7.22 -39.79 -21.25
C VAL A 660 -8.19 -40.62 -20.39
N GLU A 661 -9.05 -39.96 -19.59
CA GLU A 661 -10.07 -40.63 -18.77
C GLU A 661 -11.38 -40.95 -19.53
N LYS A 662 -11.52 -40.53 -20.78
CA LYS A 662 -12.65 -40.86 -21.68
C LYS A 662 -12.20 -41.87 -22.73
#